data_AF-A0A3D3NSH1-F1
#
_entry.id   AF-A0A3D3NSH1-F1
#
_cell.length_a   1.000
_cell.length_b   1.000
_cell.length_c   1.000
_cell.angle_alpha   90.00
_cell.angle_beta   90.00
_cell.angle_gamma   90.00
#
_symmetry.space_group_name_H-M   'P 1'
#
loop_
_entity.id
_entity.type
_entity.pdbx_description
1 polymer ?
#
loop_
_entity_poly.entity_id
_entity_poly.type
_entity_poly.pdbx_seq_one_letter_code
_entity_poly.pdbx_strand_id
1 'polypeptide(L)'
;MHRLIGLFLAASTIHAADWPVWRYDAGRTAFSPQAMPENPALLWSRELPPLRPAYKDPRLQFDGGYEPVCAGGRLILGSSREDCVMAYDAETGAELWRVLAGGPVRCAPVIVDDLVIFGADDGVVRCVRVEDGAQVWTKRAVPSGRMLLGNQRLISAWPVRGGPVAEDGRVYFAAGVWPLEGVFVFCWDAATGDEIWCNDRCSYLYGIHPHDTQAMGGLAPQGYLLVDGGDLVVPCSNAYPARLDLKTGALKQFELPSAGRLTGGWFASTPAEKKAFRLQRWGLLIDSGVNAKRHEDKPRAEGIAGIRRSLHAAGREAGFDSLKLPGLAGRVHSAIVADEKCFVVTEDGILHAYGTLQGEARHWKREISVQTAGEALAKKCLAAAGTERGYALMIGPNEPGLIESLILNSHLHLIILATDAAAHYRLNEAGLYGERASVVDIHAVAQPGALPPYFADVIFALEGGQEDFLHTLRPGSGRVIGPGASVIHARGPLEGASDYFADWQPSQDALVRAPLGVLWFDDALSHFKRSPQPKIIGGVMITSDKDWLDASNRKGKVDYRLQAPVFSDIYTGRVLDEYEAPELRAKHGTVDMESIQPAQYRPPTQKDDWKPGAPQPGMRISPLTGLEEPRVFPKSYGCDGGFDYGGIYTFRSGTAAFYDKKIESGTIHISGPRSGCTNSVVPAGGILNVPYYYEGCTCSYPLPVALALTSMDERFEQWATWGSQSKDELRGKIERIGINLGAPGDRNTRDGTLWLDHPNVGGPSPEIEVENEPALPEIFYRHSIWVEGGEGWPWVAASGMKNLRRLTLRGLKPGSYLVRLTFACPDGEARVLRVSVQGRIVSERLELPRPMTARTQTHPAIPIRDGSLTLELEALEGGTLLSGIEVIREGLGIGNVPENARAPGRL
;
A
#
# COMPACT_ATOMS: atom_id res chain seq x y z
N MET A 1 22.65 -11.62 55.22
CA MET A 1 21.99 -12.71 54.46
C MET A 1 22.15 -12.41 52.98
N HIS A 2 23.01 -13.16 52.30
CA HIS A 2 23.27 -13.04 50.86
C HIS A 2 22.10 -13.68 50.11
N ARG A 3 21.35 -12.92 49.31
CA ARG A 3 20.41 -13.47 48.33
C ARG A 3 21.12 -13.56 46.99
N LEU A 4 21.41 -14.78 46.55
CA LEU A 4 21.87 -15.07 45.20
C LEU A 4 20.80 -14.61 44.20
N ILE A 5 21.21 -13.75 43.27
CA ILE A 5 20.51 -13.49 42.03
C ILE A 5 20.98 -14.58 41.06
N GLY A 6 20.13 -15.57 40.82
CA GLY A 6 20.35 -16.56 39.75
C GLY A 6 19.96 -15.93 38.43
N LEU A 7 20.96 -15.55 37.63
CA LEU A 7 20.79 -15.25 36.21
C LEU A 7 20.51 -16.59 35.50
N PHE A 8 19.25 -16.88 35.18
CA PHE A 8 18.93 -17.90 34.19
C PHE A 8 19.12 -17.28 32.80
N LEU A 9 20.33 -17.41 32.27
CA LEU A 9 20.56 -17.36 30.83
C LEU A 9 19.95 -18.64 30.25
N ALA A 10 18.71 -18.58 29.77
CA ALA A 10 18.19 -19.60 28.88
C ALA A 10 19.00 -19.51 27.58
N ALA A 11 19.89 -20.48 27.37
CA ALA A 11 20.60 -20.62 26.11
C ALA A 11 19.61 -21.02 25.02
N SER A 12 19.70 -20.35 23.88
CA SER A 12 18.91 -20.57 22.67
C SER A 12 18.98 -22.04 22.22
N THR A 13 17.84 -22.69 22.04
CA THR A 13 17.77 -24.03 21.44
C THR A 13 16.94 -24.00 20.17
N ILE A 14 17.46 -23.35 19.12
CA ILE A 14 17.13 -23.79 17.77
C ILE A 14 17.80 -25.16 17.62
N HIS A 15 17.01 -26.21 17.54
CA HIS A 15 17.54 -27.54 17.32
C HIS A 15 18.01 -27.65 15.86
N ALA A 16 19.06 -28.43 15.61
CA ALA A 16 19.54 -28.69 14.24
C ALA A 16 18.45 -29.28 13.32
N ALA A 17 17.33 -29.73 13.90
CA ALA A 17 16.18 -30.27 13.22
C ALA A 17 15.13 -29.21 12.78
N ASP A 18 15.24 -27.95 13.20
CA ASP A 18 14.22 -26.93 12.98
C ASP A 18 14.30 -26.28 11.57
N TRP A 19 13.22 -25.62 11.17
CA TRP A 19 13.09 -24.80 9.97
C TRP A 19 12.37 -23.48 10.35
N PRO A 20 13.08 -22.55 11.02
CA PRO A 20 12.45 -21.44 11.73
C PRO A 20 11.95 -20.30 10.82
N VAL A 21 12.50 -20.19 9.61
CA VAL A 21 12.16 -19.12 8.65
C VAL A 21 11.82 -19.77 7.31
N TRP A 22 10.87 -19.19 6.57
CA TRP A 22 10.57 -19.71 5.22
C TRP A 22 11.84 -19.73 4.36
N ARG A 23 12.08 -20.86 3.68
CA ARG A 23 13.37 -21.21 3.05
C ARG A 23 14.56 -21.28 4.02
N TYR A 24 14.33 -21.88 5.19
CA TYR A 24 15.26 -22.30 6.24
C TYR A 24 15.83 -21.17 7.10
N ASP A 25 16.50 -20.18 6.50
CA ASP A 25 17.23 -19.13 7.22
C ASP A 25 16.87 -17.71 6.77
N ALA A 26 17.45 -16.71 7.44
CA ALA A 26 17.25 -15.29 7.13
C ALA A 26 17.69 -14.92 5.71
N GLY A 27 18.62 -15.67 5.13
CA GLY A 27 19.07 -15.53 3.74
C GLY A 27 18.16 -16.23 2.72
N ARG A 28 17.12 -16.96 3.15
CA ARG A 28 16.20 -17.73 2.31
C ARG A 28 16.91 -18.80 1.46
N THR A 29 18.00 -19.38 1.98
CA THR A 29 18.88 -20.28 1.20
C THR A 29 18.21 -21.57 0.75
N ALA A 30 17.16 -22.00 1.45
CA ALA A 30 16.53 -23.34 1.35
C ALA A 30 17.53 -24.49 1.53
N PHE A 31 18.57 -24.27 2.34
CA PHE A 31 19.55 -25.28 2.69
C PHE A 31 19.27 -25.82 4.09
N SER A 32 18.82 -27.07 4.19
CA SER A 32 18.72 -27.78 5.46
C SER A 32 19.92 -28.72 5.66
N PRO A 33 20.52 -28.75 6.87
CA PRO A 33 21.56 -29.71 7.21
C PRO A 33 21.02 -31.14 7.32
N GLN A 34 19.70 -31.32 7.44
CA GLN A 34 19.08 -32.64 7.53
C GLN A 34 19.00 -33.32 6.17
N ALA A 35 19.13 -34.64 6.18
CA ALA A 35 18.90 -35.46 5.00
C ALA A 35 17.40 -35.66 4.78
N MET A 36 17.02 -35.84 3.52
CA MET A 36 15.71 -36.41 3.20
C MET A 36 15.58 -37.80 3.85
N PRO A 37 14.41 -38.16 4.41
CA PRO A 37 14.20 -39.49 4.95
C PRO A 37 14.49 -40.59 3.91
N GLU A 38 15.12 -41.68 4.34
CA GLU A 38 15.35 -42.84 3.47
C GLU A 38 14.05 -43.63 3.31
N ASN A 39 13.66 -43.93 2.06
CA ASN A 39 12.41 -44.63 1.72
C ASN A 39 11.17 -44.05 2.43
N PRO A 40 10.88 -42.75 2.22
CA PRO A 40 9.85 -42.04 2.97
C PRO A 40 8.47 -42.69 2.80
N ALA A 41 7.85 -43.07 3.92
CA ALA A 41 6.46 -43.48 3.98
C ALA A 41 5.58 -42.30 4.42
N LEU A 42 4.33 -42.26 3.96
CA LEU A 42 3.37 -41.25 4.39
C LEU A 42 3.03 -41.48 5.86
N LEU A 43 3.29 -40.49 6.72
CA LEU A 43 2.94 -40.50 8.15
C LEU A 43 1.50 -40.02 8.35
N TRP A 44 1.19 -38.88 7.75
CA TRP A 44 -0.13 -38.30 7.79
C TRP A 44 -0.37 -37.32 6.65
N SER A 45 -1.65 -37.07 6.35
CA SER A 45 -2.10 -36.01 5.44
C SER A 45 -3.19 -35.16 6.07
N ARG A 46 -3.27 -33.88 5.68
CA ARG A 46 -4.30 -32.94 6.11
C ARG A 46 -4.82 -32.11 4.94
N GLU A 47 -6.14 -32.02 4.83
CA GLU A 47 -6.83 -31.17 3.86
C GLU A 47 -7.06 -29.76 4.46
N LEU A 48 -6.48 -28.74 3.84
CA LEU A 48 -6.74 -27.33 4.11
C LEU A 48 -7.50 -26.72 2.92
N PRO A 49 -8.24 -25.60 3.09
CA PRO A 49 -8.77 -24.90 1.94
C PRO A 49 -7.65 -24.49 0.97
N PRO A 50 -7.82 -24.62 -0.35
CA PRO A 50 -6.88 -24.05 -1.30
C PRO A 50 -6.82 -22.52 -1.12
N LEU A 51 -5.61 -21.97 -1.19
CA LEU A 51 -5.43 -20.53 -1.13
C LEU A 51 -5.81 -19.88 -2.45
N ARG A 52 -6.27 -18.63 -2.37
CA ARG A 52 -6.48 -17.78 -3.53
C ARG A 52 -5.50 -16.61 -3.45
N PRO A 53 -4.54 -16.54 -4.37
CA PRO A 53 -3.62 -15.41 -4.45
C PRO A 53 -4.36 -14.07 -4.51
N ALA A 54 -3.79 -13.04 -3.89
CA ALA A 54 -4.24 -11.66 -4.10
C ALA A 54 -4.10 -11.27 -5.57
N TYR A 55 -3.03 -11.72 -6.22
CA TYR A 55 -2.69 -11.38 -7.59
C TYR A 55 -2.82 -12.61 -8.48
N LYS A 56 -3.45 -12.44 -9.64
CA LYS A 56 -3.64 -13.49 -10.64
C LYS A 56 -2.37 -13.74 -11.47
N ASP A 57 -1.37 -12.86 -11.42
CA ASP A 57 -0.07 -13.08 -12.08
C ASP A 57 0.68 -14.23 -11.37
N PRO A 58 0.94 -15.37 -12.04
CA PRO A 58 1.56 -16.56 -11.42
C PRO A 58 3.02 -16.36 -10.98
N ARG A 59 3.60 -15.18 -11.26
CA ARG A 59 4.90 -14.75 -10.73
C ARG A 59 4.80 -14.32 -9.26
N LEU A 60 3.66 -13.86 -8.78
CA LEU A 60 3.44 -13.73 -7.34
C LEU A 60 3.09 -15.10 -6.76
N GLN A 61 3.88 -15.56 -5.79
CA GLN A 61 3.76 -16.93 -5.28
C GLN A 61 3.62 -17.04 -3.77
N PHE A 62 3.93 -15.98 -3.00
CA PHE A 62 3.96 -16.03 -1.53
C PHE A 62 2.59 -16.38 -0.92
N ASP A 63 1.48 -16.23 -1.65
CA ASP A 63 0.14 -16.64 -1.24
C ASP A 63 -0.54 -17.63 -2.22
N GLY A 64 0.28 -18.30 -3.06
CA GLY A 64 -0.17 -19.35 -4.00
C GLY A 64 -0.45 -20.71 -3.37
N GLY A 65 -0.03 -20.91 -2.13
CA GLY A 65 -0.22 -22.12 -1.34
C GLY A 65 0.41 -21.92 0.04
N TYR A 66 0.30 -22.93 0.90
CA TYR A 66 0.83 -22.79 2.26
C TYR A 66 2.34 -22.98 2.29
N GLU A 67 3.03 -22.11 3.03
CA GLU A 67 4.49 -22.11 3.17
C GLU A 67 4.83 -22.37 4.65
N PRO A 68 5.11 -23.63 5.04
CA PRO A 68 5.28 -23.99 6.44
C PRO A 68 6.66 -23.61 7.00
N VAL A 69 6.69 -23.36 8.30
CA VAL A 69 7.89 -23.35 9.16
C VAL A 69 7.73 -24.40 10.26
N CYS A 70 8.84 -24.87 10.85
CA CYS A 70 8.81 -25.93 11.85
C CYS A 70 9.78 -25.65 12.98
N ALA A 71 9.35 -25.79 14.23
CA ALA A 71 10.23 -25.80 15.39
C ALA A 71 9.63 -26.59 16.55
N GLY A 72 10.47 -27.27 17.33
CA GLY A 72 10.03 -27.94 18.56
C GLY A 72 8.88 -28.94 18.36
N GLY A 73 8.96 -29.73 17.27
CA GLY A 73 7.94 -30.72 16.89
C GLY A 73 6.61 -30.13 16.42
N ARG A 74 6.58 -28.84 16.04
CA ARG A 74 5.37 -28.15 15.59
C ARG A 74 5.55 -27.57 14.21
N LEU A 75 4.62 -27.88 13.33
CA LEU A 75 4.54 -27.34 11.98
C LEU A 75 3.54 -26.17 11.96
N ILE A 76 4.00 -24.98 11.60
CA ILE A 76 3.25 -23.73 11.69
C ILE A 76 3.02 -23.15 10.30
N LEU A 77 1.79 -22.71 10.01
CA LEU A 77 1.38 -22.20 8.70
C LEU A 77 0.47 -20.96 8.83
N GLY A 78 0.68 -19.97 7.97
CA GLY A 78 -0.25 -18.85 7.79
C GLY A 78 -1.31 -19.15 6.73
N SER A 79 -2.53 -18.64 6.91
CA SER A 79 -3.63 -18.77 5.96
C SER A 79 -4.17 -17.40 5.53
N SER A 80 -4.05 -17.11 4.23
CA SER A 80 -4.69 -15.95 3.59
C SER A 80 -6.18 -16.17 3.32
N ARG A 81 -6.63 -17.43 3.40
CA ARG A 81 -8.03 -17.82 3.19
C ARG A 81 -8.85 -17.74 4.48
N GLU A 82 -8.27 -18.18 5.59
CA GLU A 82 -8.97 -18.26 6.89
C GLU A 82 -8.54 -17.15 7.87
N ASP A 83 -7.67 -16.23 7.43
CA ASP A 83 -7.13 -15.11 8.20
C ASP A 83 -6.56 -15.54 9.56
N CYS A 84 -5.65 -16.51 9.56
CA CYS A 84 -5.10 -17.05 10.80
C CYS A 84 -3.71 -17.68 10.62
N VAL A 85 -3.06 -17.97 11.75
CA VAL A 85 -1.91 -18.87 11.86
C VAL A 85 -2.34 -20.12 12.63
N MET A 86 -1.91 -21.29 12.15
CA MET A 86 -2.22 -22.59 12.74
C MET A 86 -0.93 -23.32 13.08
N ALA A 87 -0.95 -24.13 14.13
CA ALA A 87 0.08 -25.10 14.41
C ALA A 87 -0.46 -26.52 14.45
N TYR A 88 0.32 -27.43 13.89
CA TYR A 88 0.06 -28.85 13.87
C TYR A 88 1.21 -29.60 14.52
N ASP A 89 0.87 -30.70 15.19
CA ASP A 89 1.86 -31.65 15.67
C ASP A 89 2.59 -32.31 14.48
N ALA A 90 3.91 -32.19 14.45
CA ALA A 90 4.74 -32.66 13.33
C ALA A 90 4.65 -34.18 13.13
N GLU A 91 4.39 -34.93 14.20
CA GLU A 91 4.34 -36.40 14.20
C GLU A 91 2.97 -36.93 13.74
N THR A 92 1.89 -36.25 14.12
CA THR A 92 0.53 -36.79 14.00
C THR A 92 -0.37 -35.99 13.06
N GLY A 93 -0.03 -34.74 12.75
CA GLY A 93 -0.85 -33.82 11.97
C GLY A 93 -2.08 -33.29 12.71
N ALA A 94 -2.20 -33.53 14.02
CA ALA A 94 -3.27 -32.99 14.85
C ALA A 94 -3.12 -31.46 14.99
N GLU A 95 -4.22 -30.72 14.90
CA GLU A 95 -4.21 -29.27 15.17
C GLU A 95 -3.96 -29.05 16.67
N LEU A 96 -2.97 -28.24 17.00
CA LEU A 96 -2.58 -27.92 18.37
C LEU A 96 -3.19 -26.60 18.82
N TRP A 97 -3.06 -25.57 17.99
CA TRP A 97 -3.60 -24.25 18.27
C TRP A 97 -3.82 -23.46 16.98
N ARG A 98 -4.66 -22.42 17.08
CA ARG A 98 -5.00 -21.49 16.00
C ARG A 98 -5.16 -20.08 16.54
N VAL A 99 -4.53 -19.11 15.89
CA VAL A 99 -4.57 -17.69 16.25
C VAL A 99 -5.13 -16.89 15.08
N LEU A 100 -6.24 -16.19 15.30
CA LEU A 100 -6.89 -15.37 14.27
C LEU A 100 -6.15 -14.03 14.06
N ALA A 101 -6.20 -13.56 12.83
CA ALA A 101 -5.84 -12.21 12.43
C ALA A 101 -7.09 -11.47 11.92
N GLY A 102 -7.03 -10.14 11.82
CA GLY A 102 -8.11 -9.32 11.28
C GLY A 102 -8.11 -9.21 9.74
N GLY A 103 -7.30 -10.04 9.07
CA GLY A 103 -7.15 -10.04 7.63
C GLY A 103 -6.19 -11.13 7.14
N PRO A 104 -6.03 -11.28 5.81
CA PRO A 104 -5.20 -12.33 5.22
C PRO A 104 -3.76 -12.39 5.78
N VAL A 105 -3.33 -13.57 6.23
CA VAL A 105 -1.92 -13.87 6.53
C VAL A 105 -1.26 -14.41 5.27
N ARG A 106 -0.52 -13.56 4.54
CA ARG A 106 0.00 -13.88 3.20
C ARG A 106 1.41 -14.44 3.16
N CYS A 107 2.19 -14.26 4.22
CA CYS A 107 3.55 -14.76 4.29
C CYS A 107 3.67 -15.71 5.48
N ALA A 108 4.57 -16.67 5.35
CA ALA A 108 4.95 -17.59 6.41
C ALA A 108 5.39 -16.82 7.67
N PRO A 109 4.97 -17.26 8.86
CA PRO A 109 5.51 -16.76 10.11
C PRO A 109 7.03 -16.97 10.22
N VAL A 110 7.67 -16.24 11.14
CA VAL A 110 9.05 -16.48 11.55
C VAL A 110 9.09 -16.97 12.98
N ILE A 111 10.00 -17.90 13.25
CA ILE A 111 10.25 -18.43 14.58
C ILE A 111 11.58 -17.85 15.09
N VAL A 112 11.53 -17.25 16.27
CA VAL A 112 12.71 -16.73 16.99
C VAL A 112 12.61 -17.23 18.41
N ASP A 113 13.56 -18.07 18.83
CA ASP A 113 13.50 -18.77 20.12
C ASP A 113 12.17 -19.53 20.30
N ASP A 114 11.36 -19.21 21.33
CA ASP A 114 10.04 -19.82 21.58
C ASP A 114 8.85 -19.01 21.02
N LEU A 115 9.12 -18.05 20.13
CA LEU A 115 8.15 -17.09 19.61
C LEU A 115 7.86 -17.31 18.12
N VAL A 116 6.58 -17.20 17.76
CA VAL A 116 6.09 -17.13 16.38
C VAL A 116 5.63 -15.71 16.10
N ILE A 117 6.27 -15.04 15.13
CA ILE A 117 5.96 -13.67 14.74
C ILE A 117 5.41 -13.66 13.32
N PHE A 118 4.28 -12.97 13.12
CA PHE A 118 3.65 -12.84 11.81
C PHE A 118 2.90 -11.53 11.66
N GLY A 119 2.82 -11.06 10.41
CA GLY A 119 2.02 -9.91 10.01
C GLY A 119 0.85 -10.31 9.13
N ALA A 120 -0.20 -9.49 9.10
CA ALA A 120 -1.36 -9.70 8.25
C ALA A 120 -1.74 -8.42 7.48
N ASP A 121 -2.63 -8.60 6.51
CA ASP A 121 -3.20 -7.52 5.71
C ASP A 121 -4.01 -6.49 6.52
N ASP A 122 -4.32 -6.77 7.80
CA ASP A 122 -4.94 -5.83 8.74
C ASP A 122 -3.97 -4.74 9.28
N GLY A 123 -2.69 -4.80 8.89
CA GLY A 123 -1.65 -3.87 9.31
C GLY A 123 -1.11 -4.14 10.72
N VAL A 124 -1.38 -5.32 11.28
CA VAL A 124 -1.00 -5.71 12.64
C VAL A 124 0.02 -6.84 12.61
N VAL A 125 1.06 -6.71 13.44
CA VAL A 125 2.05 -7.76 13.70
C VAL A 125 1.74 -8.37 15.06
N ARG A 126 1.78 -9.70 15.12
CA ARG A 126 1.46 -10.51 16.29
C ARG A 126 2.64 -11.40 16.64
N CYS A 127 2.82 -11.61 17.93
CA CYS A 127 3.78 -12.54 18.49
C CYS A 127 3.07 -13.47 19.47
N VAL A 128 3.22 -14.77 19.24
CA VAL A 128 2.62 -15.81 20.06
C VAL A 128 3.65 -16.87 20.42
N ARG A 129 3.43 -17.63 21.49
CA ARG A 129 4.34 -18.72 21.85
C ARG A 129 4.18 -19.90 20.89
N VAL A 130 5.30 -20.53 20.53
CA VAL A 130 5.34 -21.76 19.72
C VAL A 130 4.54 -22.88 20.38
N GLU A 131 4.63 -22.98 21.71
CA GLU A 131 4.08 -24.10 22.49
C GLU A 131 2.56 -24.24 22.37
N ASP A 132 1.83 -23.13 22.55
CA ASP A 132 0.38 -23.09 22.79
C ASP A 132 -0.36 -21.98 22.03
N GLY A 133 0.34 -21.13 21.27
CA GLY A 133 -0.26 -20.01 20.55
C GLY A 133 -0.69 -18.85 21.46
N ALA A 134 -0.29 -18.84 22.75
CA ALA A 134 -0.61 -17.76 23.67
C ALA A 134 0.02 -16.44 23.20
N GLN A 135 -0.78 -15.36 23.20
CA GLN A 135 -0.31 -14.04 22.80
C GLN A 135 0.76 -13.51 23.75
N VAL A 136 1.90 -13.10 23.19
CA VAL A 136 2.97 -12.39 23.90
C VAL A 136 2.79 -10.88 23.70
N TRP A 137 2.67 -10.44 22.45
CA TRP A 137 2.33 -9.06 22.10
C TRP A 137 1.61 -8.98 20.75
N THR A 138 0.83 -7.92 20.55
CA THR A 138 0.14 -7.59 19.31
C THR A 138 0.24 -6.09 19.11
N LYS A 139 0.76 -5.63 17.97
CA LYS A 139 0.99 -4.21 17.71
C LYS A 139 0.64 -3.85 16.26
N ARG A 140 -0.10 -2.76 16.09
CA ARG A 140 -0.34 -2.15 14.77
C ARG A 140 0.94 -1.48 14.28
N ALA A 141 1.29 -1.69 13.02
CA ALA A 141 2.53 -1.15 12.44
C ALA A 141 2.53 0.40 12.38
N VAL A 142 1.38 1.02 12.10
CA VAL A 142 1.21 2.48 11.98
C VAL A 142 -0.01 2.96 12.77
N PRO A 143 -0.08 4.22 13.23
CA PRO A 143 -1.11 4.68 14.16
C PRO A 143 -2.49 4.96 13.53
N SER A 144 -2.73 4.48 12.30
CA SER A 144 -3.99 4.66 11.58
C SER A 144 -4.71 3.33 11.35
N GLY A 145 -6.02 3.33 11.61
CA GLY A 145 -6.93 2.22 11.33
C GLY A 145 -7.58 2.29 9.94
N ARG A 146 -7.14 3.19 9.04
CA ARG A 146 -7.74 3.33 7.71
C ARG A 146 -7.63 2.03 6.91
N MET A 147 -8.76 1.62 6.34
CA MET A 147 -8.94 0.45 5.50
C MET A 147 -9.28 0.85 4.06
N LEU A 148 -9.05 -0.08 3.13
CA LEU A 148 -9.43 0.01 1.72
C LEU A 148 -9.81 -1.38 1.19
N LEU A 149 -10.39 -1.45 -0.01
CA LEU A 149 -10.59 -2.73 -0.69
C LEU A 149 -9.36 -3.09 -1.52
N GLY A 150 -8.61 -4.10 -1.10
CA GLY A 150 -7.43 -4.59 -1.82
C GLY A 150 -7.61 -6.06 -2.21
N ASN A 151 -7.61 -6.34 -3.52
CA ASN A 151 -7.81 -7.70 -4.05
C ASN A 151 -9.08 -8.37 -3.46
N GLN A 152 -10.21 -7.65 -3.52
CA GLN A 152 -11.55 -8.08 -3.04
C GLN A 152 -11.71 -8.25 -1.52
N ARG A 153 -10.70 -7.89 -0.72
CA ARG A 153 -10.76 -7.97 0.75
C ARG A 153 -10.66 -6.58 1.34
N LEU A 154 -11.39 -6.34 2.42
CA LEU A 154 -11.18 -5.16 3.26
C LEU A 154 -9.90 -5.36 4.06
N ILE A 155 -8.92 -4.49 3.83
CA ILE A 155 -7.57 -4.58 4.39
C ILE A 155 -7.10 -3.21 4.85
N SER A 156 -6.04 -3.15 5.65
CA SER A 156 -5.40 -1.88 6.00
C SER A 156 -4.86 -1.18 4.76
N ALA A 157 -4.84 0.15 4.76
CA ALA A 157 -4.08 0.92 3.79
C ALA A 157 -2.56 0.62 3.86
N TRP A 158 -2.08 0.12 5.01
CA TRP A 158 -0.70 -0.31 5.23
C TRP A 158 -0.63 -1.80 5.63
N PRO A 159 -0.98 -2.72 4.72
CA PRO A 159 -0.96 -4.14 5.03
C PRO A 159 0.49 -4.62 5.23
N VAL A 160 0.70 -5.62 6.11
CA VAL A 160 2.03 -6.23 6.31
C VAL A 160 2.26 -7.29 5.23
N ARG A 161 2.65 -6.85 4.03
CA ARG A 161 2.94 -7.69 2.85
C ARG A 161 4.43 -7.87 2.55
N GLY A 162 5.30 -7.27 3.36
CA GLY A 162 6.71 -7.63 3.42
C GLY A 162 6.90 -8.79 4.39
N GLY A 163 7.08 -10.01 3.87
CA GLY A 163 7.18 -11.22 4.68
C GLY A 163 8.29 -11.09 5.72
N PRO A 164 7.99 -11.30 7.02
CA PRO A 164 8.94 -11.02 8.09
C PRO A 164 10.19 -11.88 7.95
N VAL A 165 11.32 -11.33 8.38
CA VAL A 165 12.59 -12.05 8.55
C VAL A 165 13.16 -11.71 9.92
N ALA A 166 13.84 -12.66 10.55
CA ALA A 166 14.41 -12.45 11.86
C ALA A 166 15.89 -12.85 11.91
N GLU A 167 16.66 -12.11 12.68
CA GLU A 167 18.08 -12.34 12.96
C GLU A 167 18.45 -11.64 14.28
N ASP A 168 19.28 -12.28 15.10
CA ASP A 168 19.81 -11.72 16.35
C ASP A 168 18.75 -11.13 17.31
N GLY A 169 17.63 -11.85 17.52
CA GLY A 169 16.54 -11.41 18.41
C GLY A 169 15.71 -10.24 17.88
N ARG A 170 15.86 -9.89 16.61
CA ARG A 170 15.13 -8.81 15.93
C ARG A 170 14.25 -9.36 14.83
N VAL A 171 13.14 -8.69 14.58
CA VAL A 171 12.25 -8.96 13.45
C VAL A 171 12.17 -7.74 12.53
N TYR A 172 12.32 -8.00 11.23
CA TYR A 172 12.26 -7.01 10.17
C TYR A 172 11.08 -7.31 9.27
N PHE A 173 10.30 -6.28 8.93
CA PHE A 173 9.12 -6.41 8.06
C PHE A 173 8.81 -5.08 7.38
N ALA A 174 7.90 -5.10 6.40
CA ALA A 174 7.41 -3.90 5.74
C ALA A 174 5.89 -3.81 5.77
N ALA A 175 5.37 -2.59 5.96
CA ALA A 175 3.95 -2.26 5.94
C ALA A 175 3.67 -1.19 4.88
N GLY A 176 2.60 -1.39 4.11
CA GLY A 176 2.27 -0.53 2.98
C GLY A 176 2.83 -1.04 1.65
N VAL A 177 2.05 -0.86 0.59
CA VAL A 177 2.44 -1.21 -0.79
C VAL A 177 2.45 0.00 -1.73
N TRP A 178 1.83 1.12 -1.31
CA TRP A 178 1.62 2.32 -2.12
C TRP A 178 2.51 3.46 -1.62
N PRO A 179 3.55 3.88 -2.36
CA PRO A 179 4.36 5.03 -1.97
C PRO A 179 3.54 6.30 -1.66
N LEU A 180 2.46 6.52 -2.41
CA LEU A 180 1.54 7.66 -2.21
C LEU A 180 0.86 7.66 -0.83
N GLU A 181 0.62 6.49 -0.24
CA GLU A 181 0.03 6.32 1.10
C GLU A 181 1.10 6.33 2.20
N GLY A 182 2.37 6.24 1.84
CA GLY A 182 3.46 5.93 2.76
C GLY A 182 3.76 4.43 2.81
N VAL A 183 5.05 4.11 2.88
CA VAL A 183 5.61 2.77 3.00
C VAL A 183 6.63 2.78 4.13
N PHE A 184 6.54 1.77 4.98
CA PHE A 184 7.30 1.67 6.21
C PHE A 184 8.10 0.37 6.23
N VAL A 185 9.40 0.46 6.49
CA VAL A 185 10.24 -0.70 6.80
C VAL A 185 10.67 -0.60 8.26
N PHE A 186 10.48 -1.67 9.01
CA PHE A 186 10.69 -1.69 10.45
C PHE A 186 11.76 -2.70 10.85
N CYS A 187 12.41 -2.39 11.98
CA CYS A 187 13.09 -3.36 12.83
C CYS A 187 12.54 -3.23 14.24
N TRP A 188 11.95 -4.31 14.74
CA TRP A 188 11.44 -4.40 16.10
C TRP A 188 12.22 -5.45 16.90
N ASP A 189 12.29 -5.24 18.20
CA ASP A 189 12.74 -6.27 19.13
C ASP A 189 11.72 -7.43 19.12
N ALA A 190 12.19 -8.67 18.90
CA ALA A 190 11.29 -9.81 18.71
C ALA A 190 10.50 -10.17 19.98
N ALA A 191 11.10 -10.00 21.15
CA ALA A 191 10.51 -10.39 22.43
C ALA A 191 9.46 -9.38 22.93
N THR A 192 9.69 -8.08 22.71
CA THR A 192 8.84 -6.99 23.22
C THR A 192 7.95 -6.36 22.15
N GLY A 193 8.32 -6.51 20.88
CA GLY A 193 7.71 -5.80 19.76
C GLY A 193 7.99 -4.29 19.78
N ASP A 194 8.99 -3.82 20.53
CA ASP A 194 9.33 -2.41 20.59
C ASP A 194 10.09 -1.98 19.31
N GLU A 195 9.74 -0.81 18.79
CA GLU A 195 10.40 -0.26 17.60
C GLU A 195 11.85 0.10 17.94
N ILE A 196 12.79 -0.54 17.24
CA ILE A 196 14.21 -0.17 17.27
C ILE A 196 14.48 0.93 16.25
N TRP A 197 13.99 0.76 15.03
CA TRP A 197 13.98 1.79 14.00
C TRP A 197 12.83 1.61 13.00
N CYS A 198 12.46 2.71 12.36
CA CYS A 198 11.53 2.77 11.23
C CYS A 198 12.15 3.62 10.11
N ASN A 199 12.10 3.11 8.88
CA ASN A 199 12.33 3.91 7.68
C ASN A 199 10.97 4.19 7.03
N ASP A 200 10.57 5.46 7.03
CA ASP A 200 9.37 5.99 6.40
C ASP A 200 9.66 6.99 5.27
N ARG A 201 10.95 7.26 4.98
CA ARG A 201 11.40 8.19 3.94
C ARG A 201 11.40 7.58 2.54
N CYS A 202 11.42 6.25 2.45
CA CYS A 202 11.44 5.48 1.20
C CYS A 202 10.17 5.61 0.34
N SER A 203 9.13 6.29 0.84
CA SER A 203 7.88 6.58 0.14
C SER A 203 8.00 7.67 -0.93
N TYR A 204 8.92 8.61 -0.73
CA TYR A 204 9.07 9.80 -1.57
C TYR A 204 10.54 10.04 -1.93
N LEU A 205 10.99 9.34 -2.96
CA LEU A 205 12.29 9.46 -3.60
C LEU A 205 12.12 10.16 -4.94
N TYR A 206 12.63 11.38 -5.06
CA TYR A 206 12.78 12.02 -6.36
C TYR A 206 14.06 11.54 -7.03
N GLY A 207 13.96 11.01 -8.24
CA GLY A 207 15.13 10.46 -8.91
C GLY A 207 14.88 10.06 -10.35
N ILE A 208 15.89 9.43 -10.95
CA ILE A 208 15.82 8.94 -12.33
C ILE A 208 15.06 7.60 -12.37
N HIS A 209 14.01 7.58 -13.17
CA HIS A 209 13.04 6.53 -13.47
C HIS A 209 13.29 5.97 -14.91
N PRO A 210 12.46 5.03 -15.44
CA PRO A 210 12.68 4.49 -16.79
C PRO A 210 12.77 5.57 -17.87
N HIS A 211 13.60 5.37 -18.89
CA HIS A 211 13.77 6.32 -20.01
C HIS A 211 14.36 7.68 -19.62
N ASP A 212 15.23 7.71 -18.60
CA ASP A 212 15.86 8.96 -18.11
C ASP A 212 14.82 10.00 -17.64
N THR A 213 13.69 9.50 -17.12
CA THR A 213 12.61 10.34 -16.58
C THR A 213 12.95 10.74 -15.16
N GLN A 214 12.67 11.98 -14.76
CA GLN A 214 12.67 12.35 -13.35
C GLN A 214 11.24 12.45 -12.84
N ALA A 215 10.95 11.80 -11.72
CA ALA A 215 9.65 11.77 -11.08
C ALA A 215 9.80 11.41 -9.59
N MET A 216 8.75 11.62 -8.82
CA MET A 216 8.65 11.07 -7.47
C MET A 216 8.24 9.60 -7.53
N GLY A 217 8.91 8.77 -6.74
CA GLY A 217 8.46 7.41 -6.45
C GLY A 217 8.94 6.87 -5.13
N GLY A 218 8.92 5.56 -4.98
CA GLY A 218 9.30 4.95 -3.71
C GLY A 218 9.30 3.44 -3.78
N LEU A 219 9.60 2.83 -2.63
CA LEU A 219 9.51 1.38 -2.43
C LEU A 219 8.04 0.94 -2.51
N ALA A 220 7.82 -0.26 -3.02
CA ALA A 220 6.51 -0.93 -2.99
C ALA A 220 6.72 -2.37 -2.50
N PRO A 221 6.96 -2.56 -1.18
CA PRO A 221 7.39 -3.82 -0.62
C PRO A 221 6.35 -4.91 -0.81
N GLN A 222 6.73 -5.99 -1.49
CA GLN A 222 5.90 -7.17 -1.66
C GLN A 222 6.78 -8.41 -1.79
N GLY A 223 6.54 -9.40 -0.93
CA GLY A 223 7.30 -10.64 -0.87
C GLY A 223 8.22 -10.72 0.36
N TYR A 224 9.02 -11.79 0.41
CA TYR A 224 9.83 -12.12 1.58
C TYR A 224 11.10 -11.27 1.73
N LEU A 225 11.19 -10.51 2.83
CA LEU A 225 12.45 -9.86 3.19
C LEU A 225 13.50 -10.94 3.52
N LEU A 226 14.77 -10.58 3.32
CA LEU A 226 15.91 -11.44 3.60
C LEU A 226 17.11 -10.61 4.06
N VAL A 227 18.03 -11.26 4.76
CA VAL A 227 19.28 -10.67 5.23
C VAL A 227 20.44 -11.15 4.36
N ASP A 228 21.28 -10.22 3.93
CA ASP A 228 22.52 -10.46 3.19
C ASP A 228 23.67 -9.72 3.89
N GLY A 229 24.29 -10.39 4.87
CA GLY A 229 25.33 -9.79 5.70
C GLY A 229 24.81 -8.61 6.51
N GLY A 230 25.35 -7.41 6.26
CA GLY A 230 24.93 -6.18 6.96
C GLY A 230 23.73 -5.45 6.34
N ASP A 231 23.07 -6.07 5.37
CA ASP A 231 21.99 -5.46 4.60
C ASP A 231 20.67 -6.21 4.79
N LEU A 232 19.59 -5.43 4.99
CA LEU A 232 18.23 -5.90 4.83
C LEU A 232 17.81 -5.70 3.36
N VAL A 233 17.43 -6.78 2.70
CA VAL A 233 16.96 -6.76 1.31
C VAL A 233 15.43 -6.80 1.28
N VAL A 234 14.84 -5.82 0.61
CA VAL A 234 13.39 -5.62 0.54
C VAL A 234 12.89 -5.82 -0.90
N PRO A 235 12.28 -6.97 -1.23
CA PRO A 235 11.52 -7.19 -2.45
C PRO A 235 10.54 -6.05 -2.79
N CYS A 236 10.61 -5.53 -4.03
CA CYS A 236 9.77 -4.43 -4.50
C CYS A 236 8.96 -4.80 -5.75
N SER A 237 8.34 -5.99 -5.75
CA SER A 237 7.47 -6.44 -6.83
C SER A 237 8.21 -6.54 -8.20
N ASN A 238 7.82 -5.81 -9.25
CA ASN A 238 8.50 -5.81 -10.54
C ASN A 238 9.79 -4.98 -10.52
N ALA A 239 9.96 -4.09 -9.52
CA ALA A 239 11.20 -3.34 -9.33
C ALA A 239 12.24 -4.21 -8.65
N TYR A 240 13.53 -3.89 -8.84
CA TYR A 240 14.61 -4.61 -8.19
C TYR A 240 14.55 -4.40 -6.66
N PRO A 241 14.95 -5.38 -5.82
CA PRO A 241 14.92 -5.23 -4.37
C PRO A 241 15.74 -4.03 -3.89
N ALA A 242 15.24 -3.33 -2.87
CA ALA A 242 15.98 -2.31 -2.15
C ALA A 242 16.96 -2.96 -1.15
N ARG A 243 18.06 -2.29 -0.84
CA ARG A 243 18.99 -2.63 0.24
C ARG A 243 18.99 -1.51 1.28
N LEU A 244 18.72 -1.87 2.53
CA LEU A 244 18.79 -0.99 3.69
C LEU A 244 19.90 -1.48 4.63
N ASP A 245 20.51 -0.58 5.37
CA ASP A 245 21.38 -0.96 6.47
C ASP A 245 20.58 -1.73 7.53
N LEU A 246 21.03 -2.93 7.90
CA LEU A 246 20.31 -3.77 8.85
C LEU A 246 20.21 -3.13 10.25
N LYS A 247 21.22 -2.35 10.65
CA LYS A 247 21.31 -1.76 12.00
C LYS A 247 20.55 -0.45 12.11
N THR A 248 20.56 0.38 11.08
CA THR A 248 19.99 1.74 11.12
C THR A 248 18.72 1.92 10.30
N GLY A 249 18.41 0.99 9.39
CA GLY A 249 17.32 1.14 8.43
C GLY A 249 17.61 2.16 7.31
N ALA A 250 18.82 2.74 7.26
CA ALA A 250 19.16 3.71 6.23
C ALA A 250 19.17 3.07 4.84
N LEU A 251 18.53 3.72 3.86
CA LEU A 251 18.54 3.23 2.48
C LEU A 251 19.97 3.28 1.91
N LYS A 252 20.52 2.11 1.56
CA LYS A 252 21.84 1.98 0.90
C LYS A 252 21.72 2.00 -0.61
N GLN A 253 20.72 1.31 -1.14
CA GLN A 253 20.52 1.18 -2.58
C GLN A 253 19.06 0.93 -2.92
N PHE A 254 18.52 1.73 -3.83
CA PHE A 254 17.31 1.40 -4.55
C PHE A 254 17.38 2.06 -5.91
N GLU A 255 17.18 1.25 -6.94
CA GLU A 255 17.10 1.77 -8.30
C GLU A 255 15.65 1.69 -8.75
N LEU A 256 15.13 2.85 -9.15
CA LEU A 256 13.81 2.90 -9.74
C LEU A 256 13.80 2.10 -11.05
N PRO A 257 12.63 1.55 -11.41
CA PRO A 257 12.41 0.79 -12.64
C PRO A 257 13.10 1.37 -13.89
N SER A 258 13.52 0.56 -14.87
CA SER A 258 13.88 1.05 -16.21
C SER A 258 13.63 0.05 -17.37
N ALA A 259 13.44 0.57 -18.58
CA ALA A 259 13.29 -0.22 -19.81
C ALA A 259 14.60 -0.96 -20.15
N GLY A 260 14.50 -2.27 -20.39
CA GLY A 260 15.65 -3.15 -20.62
C GLY A 260 16.41 -3.60 -19.36
N ARG A 261 16.12 -3.07 -18.17
CA ARG A 261 16.63 -3.67 -16.92
C ARG A 261 15.87 -4.95 -16.58
N LEU A 262 16.49 -5.81 -15.78
CA LEU A 262 15.81 -6.96 -15.21
C LEU A 262 14.62 -6.47 -14.40
N THR A 263 13.44 -6.96 -14.75
CA THR A 263 12.36 -7.07 -13.77
C THR A 263 12.81 -8.04 -12.67
N GLY A 264 12.35 -7.88 -11.42
CA GLY A 264 12.60 -8.95 -10.44
C GLY A 264 12.82 -8.61 -8.98
N GLY A 265 11.75 -8.19 -8.30
CA GLY A 265 11.70 -8.14 -6.84
C GLY A 265 10.90 -9.28 -6.21
N TRP A 266 10.00 -9.94 -6.94
CA TRP A 266 9.07 -10.94 -6.40
C TRP A 266 9.70 -12.14 -5.68
N PHE A 267 10.88 -12.56 -6.13
CA PHE A 267 11.68 -13.59 -5.46
C PHE A 267 13.17 -13.20 -5.44
N ALA A 268 13.79 -13.34 -4.28
CA ALA A 268 15.23 -13.24 -4.10
C ALA A 268 15.68 -14.17 -2.95
N SER A 269 16.90 -14.65 -3.01
CA SER A 269 17.57 -15.37 -1.92
C SER A 269 19.07 -15.14 -1.93
N THR A 270 19.75 -15.48 -0.85
CA THR A 270 21.22 -15.59 -0.83
C THR A 270 21.64 -17.01 -1.26
N PRO A 271 22.82 -17.16 -1.87
CA PRO A 271 23.37 -18.48 -2.16
C PRO A 271 23.80 -19.23 -0.89
N ALA A 272 23.47 -20.53 -0.82
CA ALA A 272 23.86 -21.41 0.27
C ALA A 272 25.39 -21.70 0.33
N GLU A 273 26.09 -21.70 -0.81
CA GLU A 273 27.52 -22.04 -0.89
C GLU A 273 28.39 -20.95 -1.55
N LYS A 274 29.63 -20.78 -1.05
CA LYS A 274 30.65 -19.86 -1.61
C LYS A 274 30.97 -20.07 -3.10
N LYS A 275 30.69 -21.24 -3.70
CA LYS A 275 30.95 -21.50 -5.13
C LYS A 275 29.92 -20.85 -6.07
N ALA A 276 28.72 -20.51 -5.59
CA ALA A 276 27.69 -19.83 -6.37
C ALA A 276 28.00 -18.34 -6.64
N PHE A 277 29.04 -17.78 -6.00
CA PHE A 277 29.51 -16.40 -6.18
C PHE A 277 29.92 -16.05 -7.62
N ARG A 278 30.32 -17.03 -8.44
CA ARG A 278 30.89 -16.75 -9.78
C ARG A 278 29.88 -16.30 -10.85
N LEU A 279 28.59 -16.35 -10.56
CA LEU A 279 27.52 -16.02 -11.54
C LEU A 279 26.63 -14.84 -11.12
N GLN A 280 26.99 -14.10 -10.08
CA GLN A 280 26.10 -13.11 -9.47
C GLN A 280 26.55 -11.67 -9.70
N ARG A 281 25.59 -10.82 -10.07
CA ARG A 281 25.82 -9.39 -10.29
C ARG A 281 25.83 -8.58 -8.98
N TRP A 282 25.22 -9.12 -7.90
CA TRP A 282 24.98 -8.41 -6.63
C TRP A 282 24.82 -9.31 -5.38
N GLY A 283 25.37 -10.52 -5.35
CA GLY A 283 25.25 -11.42 -4.18
C GLY A 283 23.90 -12.13 -3.98
N LEU A 284 22.88 -11.79 -4.77
CA LEU A 284 21.54 -12.42 -4.72
C LEU A 284 21.35 -13.46 -5.83
N LEU A 285 20.64 -14.54 -5.49
CA LEU A 285 20.02 -15.48 -6.41
C LEU A 285 18.63 -14.99 -6.81
N ILE A 286 18.36 -15.05 -8.11
CA ILE A 286 17.13 -14.59 -8.74
C ILE A 286 16.56 -15.71 -9.61
N ASP A 287 15.27 -16.01 -9.46
CA ASP A 287 14.58 -17.00 -10.28
C ASP A 287 14.05 -16.38 -11.57
N SER A 288 14.62 -16.76 -12.71
CA SER A 288 14.23 -16.19 -14.00
C SER A 288 12.82 -16.56 -14.44
N GLY A 289 12.20 -17.61 -13.88
CA GLY A 289 10.79 -17.95 -14.14
C GLY A 289 9.78 -17.05 -13.43
N VAL A 290 10.20 -16.31 -12.41
CA VAL A 290 9.38 -15.32 -11.69
C VAL A 290 9.76 -13.91 -12.07
N ASN A 291 11.06 -13.68 -12.15
CA ASN A 291 11.59 -12.33 -12.27
C ASN A 291 11.76 -11.91 -13.73
N ALA A 292 11.70 -12.80 -14.73
CA ALA A 292 11.76 -12.41 -16.14
C ALA A 292 10.37 -12.34 -16.81
N LYS A 293 10.15 -11.33 -17.65
CA LYS A 293 9.03 -11.27 -18.61
C LYS A 293 9.49 -10.52 -19.90
N ARG A 294 8.73 -10.61 -21.00
CA ARG A 294 9.10 -10.07 -22.34
C ARG A 294 8.91 -8.54 -22.44
N HIS A 295 9.99 -7.79 -22.71
CA HIS A 295 9.97 -6.33 -22.88
C HIS A 295 9.80 -5.93 -24.34
N GLU A 296 8.65 -5.36 -24.70
CA GLU A 296 8.20 -4.80 -26.01
C GLU A 296 8.66 -5.57 -27.26
N ASP A 297 9.95 -5.82 -27.49
CA ASP A 297 10.49 -6.57 -28.62
C ASP A 297 11.59 -7.62 -28.30
N LYS A 298 12.08 -7.75 -27.05
CA LYS A 298 13.12 -8.76 -26.69
C LYS A 298 12.92 -9.37 -25.29
N PRO A 299 12.99 -10.70 -25.12
CA PRO A 299 13.10 -11.31 -23.79
C PRO A 299 14.45 -10.92 -23.17
N ARG A 300 14.44 -10.48 -21.90
CA ARG A 300 15.63 -10.38 -21.06
C ARG A 300 15.40 -11.19 -19.80
N ALA A 301 16.24 -12.19 -19.57
CA ALA A 301 16.23 -13.01 -18.37
C ALA A 301 17.68 -13.17 -17.90
N GLU A 302 18.00 -12.64 -16.72
CA GLU A 302 19.20 -13.02 -15.95
C GLU A 302 18.70 -13.71 -14.66
N GLY A 303 19.38 -14.76 -14.23
CA GLY A 303 18.94 -15.62 -13.12
C GLY A 303 18.88 -17.08 -13.51
N ILE A 304 18.58 -17.95 -12.54
CA ILE A 304 18.52 -19.40 -12.71
C ILE A 304 17.06 -19.82 -12.57
N ALA A 305 16.51 -20.47 -13.59
CA ALA A 305 15.11 -20.88 -13.58
C ALA A 305 14.89 -21.98 -12.53
N GLY A 306 13.86 -21.84 -11.70
CA GLY A 306 13.39 -22.91 -10.83
C GLY A 306 14.04 -23.00 -9.45
N ILE A 307 14.96 -22.10 -9.06
CA ILE A 307 15.56 -22.07 -7.71
C ILE A 307 14.48 -22.08 -6.61
N ARG A 308 13.38 -21.36 -6.82
CA ARG A 308 12.30 -21.29 -5.81
C ARG A 308 11.60 -22.63 -5.62
N ARG A 309 11.68 -23.52 -6.62
CA ARG A 309 11.04 -24.84 -6.66
C ARG A 309 12.00 -25.96 -6.27
N SER A 310 13.07 -25.64 -5.54
CA SER A 310 13.95 -26.64 -4.95
C SER A 310 14.36 -26.29 -3.52
N LEU A 311 14.80 -27.31 -2.81
CA LEU A 311 15.49 -27.25 -1.52
C LEU A 311 16.76 -28.10 -1.58
N HIS A 312 17.71 -27.81 -0.70
CA HIS A 312 18.89 -28.64 -0.49
C HIS A 312 18.80 -29.32 0.87
N ALA A 313 18.92 -30.64 0.92
CA ALA A 313 18.86 -31.46 2.12
C ALA A 313 20.15 -32.30 2.23
N ALA A 314 20.96 -32.06 3.26
CA ALA A 314 22.27 -32.71 3.48
C ALA A 314 23.15 -32.77 2.21
N GLY A 315 23.20 -31.67 1.46
CA GLY A 315 24.00 -31.55 0.23
C GLY A 315 23.40 -32.17 -1.03
N ARG A 316 22.15 -32.67 -0.99
CA ARG A 316 21.39 -33.12 -2.17
C ARG A 316 20.30 -32.12 -2.50
N GLU A 317 20.25 -31.70 -3.77
CA GLU A 317 19.13 -30.88 -4.25
C GLU A 317 17.91 -31.75 -4.54
N ALA A 318 16.75 -31.29 -4.09
CA ALA A 318 15.45 -31.90 -4.36
C ALA A 318 14.52 -30.86 -5.00
N GLY A 319 14.16 -31.08 -6.27
CA GLY A 319 13.20 -30.23 -6.98
C GLY A 319 11.77 -30.67 -6.70
N PHE A 320 10.88 -29.72 -6.41
CA PHE A 320 9.48 -29.97 -6.06
C PHE A 320 8.73 -30.73 -7.17
N ASP A 321 9.01 -30.39 -8.43
CA ASP A 321 8.41 -31.06 -9.61
C ASP A 321 8.93 -32.49 -9.83
N SER A 322 10.02 -32.87 -9.15
CA SER A 322 10.68 -34.18 -9.29
C SER A 322 10.47 -35.09 -8.08
N LEU A 323 9.82 -34.62 -7.02
CA LEU A 323 9.53 -35.40 -5.82
C LEU A 323 8.58 -36.56 -6.16
N LYS A 324 9.07 -37.79 -5.97
CA LYS A 324 8.29 -39.02 -6.14
C LYS A 324 8.04 -39.63 -4.76
N LEU A 325 6.96 -39.20 -4.11
CA LEU A 325 6.59 -39.64 -2.77
C LEU A 325 5.28 -40.45 -2.81
N PRO A 326 5.14 -41.50 -1.97
CA PRO A 326 3.92 -42.32 -1.95
C PRO A 326 2.66 -41.49 -1.65
N GLY A 327 1.61 -41.69 -2.44
CA GLY A 327 0.32 -41.02 -2.22
C GLY A 327 0.28 -39.51 -2.53
N LEU A 328 1.40 -38.92 -2.97
CA LEU A 328 1.44 -37.51 -3.36
C LEU A 328 0.72 -37.31 -4.70
N ALA A 329 -0.40 -36.59 -4.68
CA ALA A 329 -1.16 -36.20 -5.87
C ALA A 329 -1.28 -34.67 -5.95
N GLY A 330 -1.38 -34.13 -7.16
CA GLY A 330 -1.45 -32.69 -7.41
C GLY A 330 -0.08 -32.04 -7.54
N ARG A 331 -0.08 -30.72 -7.76
CA ARG A 331 1.15 -29.93 -7.96
C ARG A 331 1.72 -29.48 -6.63
N VAL A 332 3.00 -29.75 -6.38
CA VAL A 332 3.70 -29.29 -5.17
C VAL A 332 3.88 -27.78 -5.22
N HIS A 333 3.39 -27.11 -4.19
CA HIS A 333 3.62 -25.70 -3.94
C HIS A 333 4.91 -25.51 -3.15
N SER A 334 5.03 -26.16 -1.99
CA SER A 334 6.16 -26.04 -1.06
C SER A 334 6.59 -27.40 -0.51
N ALA A 335 7.87 -27.51 -0.13
CA ALA A 335 8.39 -28.62 0.65
C ALA A 335 9.48 -28.14 1.61
N ILE A 336 9.56 -28.73 2.80
CA ILE A 336 10.61 -28.49 3.79
C ILE A 336 11.11 -29.80 4.39
N VAL A 337 12.32 -29.79 4.95
CA VAL A 337 12.90 -30.92 5.70
C VAL A 337 13.22 -30.44 7.11
N ALA A 338 12.41 -30.90 8.06
CA ALA A 338 12.45 -30.49 9.46
C ALA A 338 12.00 -31.66 10.36
N ASP A 339 12.47 -31.69 11.61
CA ASP A 339 12.07 -32.72 12.59
C ASP A 339 12.22 -34.17 12.07
N GLU A 340 13.30 -34.41 11.32
CA GLU A 340 13.62 -35.68 10.63
C GLU A 340 12.55 -36.16 9.62
N LYS A 341 11.67 -35.24 9.19
CA LYS A 341 10.57 -35.48 8.27
C LYS A 341 10.68 -34.60 7.03
N CYS A 342 10.03 -35.04 5.97
CA CYS A 342 9.76 -34.21 4.80
C CYS A 342 8.29 -33.80 4.80
N PHE A 343 8.03 -32.50 4.86
CA PHE A 343 6.68 -31.95 4.75
C PHE A 343 6.48 -31.39 3.35
N VAL A 344 5.33 -31.68 2.74
CA VAL A 344 4.99 -31.27 1.37
C VAL A 344 3.58 -30.69 1.34
N VAL A 345 3.43 -29.51 0.75
CA VAL A 345 2.13 -28.85 0.52
C VAL A 345 1.83 -28.79 -0.97
N THR A 346 0.62 -29.14 -1.36
CA THR A 346 0.12 -29.01 -2.74
C THR A 346 -0.62 -27.69 -2.97
N GLU A 347 -0.71 -27.25 -4.23
CA GLU A 347 -1.50 -26.05 -4.62
C GLU A 347 -3.00 -26.20 -4.25
N ASP A 348 -3.50 -27.44 -4.16
CA ASP A 348 -4.87 -27.76 -3.75
C ASP A 348 -5.09 -27.70 -2.22
N GLY A 349 -4.06 -27.36 -1.45
CA GLY A 349 -4.15 -27.22 0.01
C GLY A 349 -3.95 -28.51 0.80
N ILE A 350 -3.37 -29.56 0.19
CA ILE A 350 -3.12 -30.82 0.91
C ILE A 350 -1.70 -30.81 1.49
N LEU A 351 -1.60 -30.93 2.80
CA LEU A 351 -0.37 -31.02 3.56
C LEU A 351 -0.04 -32.49 3.86
N HIS A 352 1.17 -32.93 3.55
CA HIS A 352 1.65 -34.30 3.75
C HIS A 352 2.90 -34.28 4.63
N ALA A 353 3.04 -35.27 5.51
CA ALA A 353 4.26 -35.54 6.24
C ALA A 353 4.80 -36.92 5.89
N TYR A 354 6.10 -36.98 5.63
CA TYR A 354 6.81 -38.18 5.23
C TYR A 354 7.99 -38.45 6.15
N GLY A 355 8.18 -39.72 6.51
CA GLY A 355 9.26 -40.15 7.38
C GLY A 355 9.27 -41.67 7.55
N THR A 356 9.81 -42.13 8.67
CA THR A 356 9.78 -43.55 9.03
C THR A 356 8.46 -43.88 9.72
N LEU A 357 7.56 -44.55 9.00
CA LEU A 357 6.22 -44.88 9.50
C LEU A 357 6.25 -46.02 10.52
N GLN A 358 5.59 -45.80 11.67
CA GLN A 358 5.20 -46.84 12.62
C GLN A 358 3.67 -46.96 12.66
N GLY A 359 3.11 -47.97 11.98
CA GLY A 359 1.65 -48.20 11.92
C GLY A 359 0.99 -47.70 10.63
N GLU A 360 -0.27 -47.26 10.69
CA GLU A 360 -1.03 -46.73 9.55
C GLU A 360 -0.93 -45.20 9.46
N ALA A 361 -0.96 -44.69 8.23
CA ALA A 361 -0.95 -43.26 7.98
C ALA A 361 -2.26 -42.60 8.47
N ARG A 362 -2.16 -41.43 9.11
CA ARG A 362 -3.34 -40.68 9.57
C ARG A 362 -3.85 -39.73 8.49
N HIS A 363 -5.16 -39.58 8.37
CA HIS A 363 -5.76 -38.72 7.36
C HIS A 363 -6.77 -37.76 8.00
N TRP A 364 -6.44 -36.47 7.97
CA TRP A 364 -7.27 -35.39 8.49
C TRP A 364 -8.04 -34.74 7.34
N LYS A 365 -9.32 -35.11 7.20
CA LYS A 365 -10.21 -34.50 6.21
C LYS A 365 -10.81 -33.22 6.76
N ARG A 366 -11.11 -32.28 5.86
CA ARG A 366 -11.85 -31.09 6.23
C ARG A 366 -13.35 -31.40 6.26
N GLU A 367 -13.95 -31.32 7.43
CA GLU A 367 -15.39 -31.43 7.59
C GLU A 367 -16.05 -30.06 7.40
N ILE A 368 -17.04 -29.98 6.51
CA ILE A 368 -17.81 -28.76 6.26
C ILE A 368 -19.19 -28.93 6.88
N SER A 369 -19.54 -28.04 7.80
CA SER A 369 -20.83 -28.04 8.48
C SER A 369 -21.47 -26.66 8.38
N VAL A 370 -22.57 -26.55 7.63
CA VAL A 370 -23.28 -25.27 7.47
C VAL A 370 -24.57 -25.32 8.26
N GLN A 371 -24.72 -24.38 9.20
CA GLN A 371 -25.95 -24.16 9.92
C GLN A 371 -26.66 -22.93 9.35
N THR A 372 -27.96 -23.04 9.06
CA THR A 372 -28.78 -21.93 8.54
C THR A 372 -29.94 -21.64 9.48
N ALA A 373 -30.33 -20.36 9.56
CA ALA A 373 -31.43 -19.88 10.38
C ALA A 373 -32.02 -18.60 9.76
N GLY A 374 -33.26 -18.26 10.13
CA GLY A 374 -33.87 -17.01 9.65
C GLY A 374 -34.06 -16.93 8.13
N GLU A 375 -34.18 -18.06 7.44
CA GLU A 375 -34.26 -18.15 5.97
C GLU A 375 -35.31 -17.21 5.34
N ALA A 376 -36.49 -17.12 5.97
CA ALA A 376 -37.56 -16.22 5.53
C ALA A 376 -37.18 -14.73 5.71
N LEU A 377 -36.43 -14.40 6.77
CA LEU A 377 -35.92 -13.06 7.00
C LEU A 377 -34.81 -12.72 6.00
N ALA A 378 -33.85 -13.64 5.77
CA ALA A 378 -32.79 -13.47 4.79
C ALA A 378 -33.36 -13.14 3.39
N LYS A 379 -34.33 -13.93 2.91
CA LYS A 379 -35.01 -13.67 1.63
C LYS A 379 -35.74 -12.33 1.58
N LYS A 380 -36.40 -11.92 2.66
CA LYS A 380 -37.02 -10.60 2.75
C LYS A 380 -35.99 -9.47 2.72
N CYS A 381 -34.86 -9.64 3.41
CA CYS A 381 -33.77 -8.66 3.43
C CYS A 381 -33.18 -8.48 2.02
N LEU A 382 -32.92 -9.58 1.30
CA LEU A 382 -32.41 -9.55 -0.07
C LEU A 382 -33.41 -8.93 -1.05
N ALA A 383 -34.70 -9.24 -0.91
CA ALA A 383 -35.75 -8.59 -1.70
C ALA A 383 -35.81 -7.07 -1.44
N ALA A 384 -35.68 -6.64 -0.18
CA ALA A 384 -35.67 -5.22 0.19
C ALA A 384 -34.40 -4.49 -0.29
N ALA A 385 -33.26 -5.18 -0.23
CA ALA A 385 -31.98 -4.69 -0.76
C ALA A 385 -32.06 -4.36 -2.25
N GLY A 386 -32.84 -5.12 -3.02
CA GLY A 386 -32.99 -4.89 -4.47
C GLY A 386 -31.76 -5.27 -5.29
N THR A 387 -30.81 -5.98 -4.67
CA THR A 387 -29.64 -6.59 -5.32
C THR A 387 -29.24 -7.86 -4.56
N GLU A 388 -28.73 -8.85 -5.28
CA GLU A 388 -28.12 -10.06 -4.73
C GLU A 388 -26.61 -10.10 -5.02
N ARG A 389 -26.04 -9.01 -5.55
CA ARG A 389 -24.63 -8.89 -5.97
C ARG A 389 -24.01 -7.60 -5.46
N GLY A 390 -22.68 -7.56 -5.42
CA GLY A 390 -21.92 -6.45 -4.87
C GLY A 390 -21.47 -6.70 -3.43
N TYR A 391 -21.20 -5.64 -2.68
CA TYR A 391 -20.77 -5.74 -1.28
C TYR A 391 -21.91 -5.39 -0.34
N ALA A 392 -21.99 -6.13 0.76
CA ALA A 392 -22.89 -5.82 1.87
C ALA A 392 -22.10 -5.66 3.16
N LEU A 393 -22.41 -4.61 3.91
CA LEU A 393 -21.93 -4.43 5.28
C LEU A 393 -23.02 -4.91 6.23
N MET A 394 -22.68 -5.75 7.20
CA MET A 394 -23.62 -6.24 8.21
C MET A 394 -23.23 -5.73 9.59
N ILE A 395 -24.13 -4.97 10.21
CA ILE A 395 -23.98 -4.33 11.53
C ILE A 395 -24.95 -5.02 12.49
N GLY A 396 -24.56 -6.20 12.97
CA GLY A 396 -25.39 -6.97 13.89
C GLY A 396 -26.84 -7.25 13.42
N PRO A 397 -27.59 -8.05 14.19
CA PRO A 397 -27.04 -9.04 15.08
C PRO A 397 -26.32 -10.11 14.24
N ASN A 398 -25.20 -10.61 14.75
CA ASN A 398 -24.42 -11.65 14.07
C ASN A 398 -24.95 -13.05 14.39
N GLU A 399 -26.28 -13.21 14.33
CA GLU A 399 -26.98 -14.43 14.73
C GLU A 399 -26.46 -15.66 13.98
N PRO A 400 -26.18 -16.77 14.69
CA PRO A 400 -25.87 -18.05 14.06
C PRO A 400 -26.94 -18.47 13.05
N GLY A 401 -26.50 -18.77 11.82
CA GLY A 401 -27.34 -19.26 10.74
C GLY A 401 -27.95 -18.20 9.84
N LEU A 402 -28.19 -16.97 10.32
CA LEU A 402 -28.73 -15.89 9.48
C LEU A 402 -27.69 -15.39 8.45
N ILE A 403 -26.44 -15.22 8.88
CA ILE A 403 -25.33 -14.82 8.01
C ILE A 403 -25.16 -15.84 6.88
N GLU A 404 -25.16 -17.13 7.23
CA GLU A 404 -25.06 -18.24 6.30
C GLU A 404 -26.25 -18.26 5.33
N SER A 405 -27.49 -18.08 5.82
CA SER A 405 -28.67 -17.95 4.97
C SER A 405 -28.55 -16.79 3.98
N LEU A 406 -28.03 -15.62 4.39
CA LEU A 406 -27.79 -14.49 3.47
C LEU A 406 -26.73 -14.83 2.40
N ILE A 407 -25.61 -15.46 2.80
CA ILE A 407 -24.53 -15.87 1.89
C ILE A 407 -25.00 -16.93 0.89
N LEU A 408 -25.83 -17.89 1.32
CA LEU A 408 -26.30 -18.97 0.46
C LEU A 408 -27.42 -18.57 -0.49
N ASN A 409 -28.20 -17.53 -0.15
CA ASN A 409 -29.29 -17.00 -1.00
C ASN A 409 -28.87 -15.80 -1.85
N SER A 410 -27.58 -15.44 -1.87
CA SER A 410 -27.09 -14.32 -2.66
C SER A 410 -25.66 -14.55 -3.18
N HIS A 411 -25.22 -13.67 -4.07
CA HIS A 411 -23.85 -13.52 -4.53
C HIS A 411 -23.16 -12.31 -3.91
N LEU A 412 -23.68 -11.79 -2.79
CA LEU A 412 -23.07 -10.67 -2.07
C LEU A 412 -21.73 -11.08 -1.43
N HIS A 413 -20.80 -10.13 -1.38
CA HIS A 413 -19.63 -10.18 -0.52
C HIS A 413 -19.99 -9.50 0.82
N LEU A 414 -20.16 -10.29 1.87
CA LEU A 414 -20.52 -9.81 3.19
C LEU A 414 -19.27 -9.44 4.00
N ILE A 415 -19.27 -8.21 4.50
CA ILE A 415 -18.34 -7.74 5.53
C ILE A 415 -19.15 -7.64 6.81
N ILE A 416 -18.89 -8.54 7.75
CA ILE A 416 -19.59 -8.64 9.02
C ILE A 416 -18.82 -7.86 10.08
N LEU A 417 -19.46 -6.85 10.67
CA LEU A 417 -18.91 -6.12 11.82
C LEU A 417 -19.29 -6.87 13.10
N ALA A 418 -18.31 -7.37 13.82
CA ALA A 418 -18.50 -8.17 15.04
C ALA A 418 -17.68 -7.64 16.21
N THR A 419 -18.11 -7.95 17.43
CA THR A 419 -17.37 -7.63 18.67
C THR A 419 -16.54 -8.81 19.18
N ASP A 420 -16.70 -9.98 18.59
CA ASP A 420 -15.97 -11.20 18.93
C ASP A 420 -15.65 -12.06 17.69
N ALA A 421 -14.92 -13.14 17.92
CA ALA A 421 -14.46 -14.07 16.88
C ALA A 421 -15.47 -15.19 16.54
N ALA A 422 -16.62 -15.28 17.21
CA ALA A 422 -17.52 -16.44 17.08
C ALA A 422 -18.05 -16.61 15.65
N ALA A 423 -18.38 -15.48 14.98
CA ALA A 423 -18.78 -15.50 13.57
C ALA A 423 -17.65 -15.98 12.65
N HIS A 424 -16.40 -15.62 12.94
CA HIS A 424 -15.23 -16.01 12.13
C HIS A 424 -15.04 -17.53 12.19
N TYR A 425 -14.95 -18.12 13.39
CA TYR A 425 -14.78 -19.57 13.55
C TYR A 425 -15.89 -20.36 12.87
N ARG A 426 -17.15 -19.97 13.10
CA ARG A 426 -18.31 -20.62 12.51
C ARG A 426 -18.32 -20.55 10.97
N LEU A 427 -17.97 -19.40 10.39
CA LEU A 427 -17.88 -19.25 8.93
C LEU A 427 -16.69 -20.03 8.33
N ASN A 428 -15.59 -20.21 9.07
CA ASN A 428 -14.48 -21.08 8.67
C ASN A 428 -14.90 -22.56 8.63
N GLU A 429 -15.59 -23.04 9.69
CA GLU A 429 -16.14 -24.40 9.78
C GLU A 429 -17.19 -24.67 8.68
N ALA A 430 -17.99 -23.66 8.33
CA ALA A 430 -18.95 -23.72 7.23
C ALA A 430 -18.28 -23.63 5.84
N GLY A 431 -16.97 -23.35 5.76
CA GLY A 431 -16.27 -23.16 4.49
C GLY A 431 -16.66 -21.89 3.72
N LEU A 432 -17.36 -20.96 4.36
CA LEU A 432 -17.91 -19.74 3.76
C LEU A 432 -16.99 -18.52 3.91
N TYR A 433 -16.06 -18.55 4.86
CA TYR A 433 -15.13 -17.45 5.12
C TYR A 433 -14.09 -17.27 4.00
N GLY A 434 -13.66 -16.03 3.82
CA GLY A 434 -12.48 -15.65 3.04
C GLY A 434 -12.72 -15.40 1.55
N GLU A 435 -13.90 -15.74 1.03
CA GLU A 435 -14.29 -15.52 -0.37
C GLU A 435 -15.36 -14.46 -0.51
N ARG A 436 -16.49 -14.71 0.15
CA ARG A 436 -17.70 -13.87 0.10
C ARG A 436 -18.13 -13.45 1.49
N ALA A 437 -17.35 -13.78 2.51
CA ALA A 437 -17.58 -13.39 3.88
C ALA A 437 -16.25 -13.06 4.55
N SER A 438 -16.21 -11.95 5.28
CA SER A 438 -15.11 -11.57 6.14
C SER A 438 -15.68 -10.97 7.42
N VAL A 439 -14.96 -11.14 8.52
CA VAL A 439 -15.35 -10.60 9.82
C VAL A 439 -14.34 -9.55 10.20
N VAL A 440 -14.83 -8.39 10.63
CA VAL A 440 -14.01 -7.26 11.07
C VAL A 440 -14.48 -6.85 12.44
N ASP A 441 -13.52 -6.61 13.34
CA ASP A 441 -13.80 -6.06 14.65
C ASP A 441 -14.41 -4.66 14.49
N ILE A 442 -15.65 -4.49 14.93
CA ILE A 442 -16.36 -3.21 14.84
C ILE A 442 -15.62 -2.09 15.59
N HIS A 443 -14.96 -2.41 16.71
CA HIS A 443 -14.20 -1.42 17.48
C HIS A 443 -12.96 -0.94 16.73
N ALA A 444 -12.38 -1.79 15.87
CA ALA A 444 -11.25 -1.41 15.02
C ALA A 444 -11.66 -0.45 13.89
N VAL A 445 -12.95 -0.37 13.53
CA VAL A 445 -13.44 0.43 12.39
C VAL A 445 -14.54 1.44 12.75
N ALA A 446 -14.85 1.62 14.03
CA ALA A 446 -15.84 2.58 14.52
C ALA A 446 -15.41 4.05 14.37
N GLN A 447 -14.12 4.31 14.09
CA GLN A 447 -13.61 5.67 13.93
C GLN A 447 -14.02 6.26 12.57
N PRO A 448 -14.41 7.54 12.50
CA PRO A 448 -14.71 8.21 11.23
C PRO A 448 -13.57 8.06 10.22
N GLY A 449 -13.89 7.62 9.00
CA GLY A 449 -12.91 7.43 7.94
C GLY A 449 -12.07 6.15 8.03
N ALA A 450 -12.35 5.24 8.99
CA ALA A 450 -11.71 3.94 9.04
C ALA A 450 -12.11 3.05 7.85
N LEU A 451 -13.40 2.98 7.52
CA LEU A 451 -13.89 2.25 6.34
C LEU A 451 -13.86 3.11 5.07
N PRO A 452 -13.53 2.52 3.91
CA PRO A 452 -13.59 3.24 2.64
C PRO A 452 -15.04 3.67 2.32
N PRO A 453 -15.25 4.82 1.67
CA PRO A 453 -16.57 5.23 1.24
C PRO A 453 -17.07 4.41 0.04
N TYR A 454 -18.38 4.45 -0.21
CA TYR A 454 -19.05 4.05 -1.47
C TYR A 454 -19.06 2.58 -1.87
N PHE A 455 -18.42 1.67 -1.12
CA PHE A 455 -18.32 0.28 -1.53
C PHE A 455 -19.58 -0.57 -1.31
N ALA A 456 -20.41 -0.24 -0.30
CA ALA A 456 -21.51 -1.10 0.13
C ALA A 456 -22.77 -0.85 -0.70
N ASP A 457 -23.20 -1.83 -1.48
CA ASP A 457 -24.52 -1.80 -2.13
C ASP A 457 -25.65 -1.91 -1.10
N VAL A 458 -25.39 -2.61 0.00
CA VAL A 458 -26.37 -2.85 1.07
C VAL A 458 -25.70 -2.70 2.43
N ILE A 459 -26.38 -2.06 3.38
CA ILE A 459 -26.05 -2.15 4.80
C ILE A 459 -27.19 -2.90 5.49
N PHE A 460 -26.92 -4.06 6.08
CA PHE A 460 -27.85 -4.76 6.96
C PHE A 460 -27.63 -4.26 8.39
N ALA A 461 -28.54 -3.42 8.87
CA ALA A 461 -28.54 -2.84 10.22
C ALA A 461 -29.82 -3.28 10.95
N LEU A 462 -29.98 -4.60 11.12
CA LEU A 462 -31.24 -5.19 11.59
C LEU A 462 -31.58 -4.82 13.04
N GLU A 463 -30.59 -4.36 13.80
CA GLU A 463 -30.71 -3.83 15.17
C GLU A 463 -30.37 -2.33 15.28
N GLY A 464 -30.12 -1.64 14.16
CA GLY A 464 -29.67 -0.24 14.14
C GLY A 464 -28.14 -0.09 14.13
N GLY A 465 -27.63 1.10 14.46
CA GLY A 465 -26.19 1.40 14.52
C GLY A 465 -25.55 1.77 13.17
N GLN A 466 -26.36 2.09 12.17
CA GLN A 466 -25.92 2.43 10.81
C GLN A 466 -25.31 3.83 10.67
N GLU A 467 -25.53 4.73 11.64
CA GLU A 467 -25.26 6.17 11.53
C GLU A 467 -23.80 6.45 11.16
N ASP A 468 -22.86 5.73 11.77
CA ASP A 468 -21.42 5.89 11.55
C ASP A 468 -20.91 5.26 10.24
N PHE A 469 -21.77 4.53 9.52
CA PHE A 469 -21.39 3.75 8.35
C PHE A 469 -22.07 4.18 7.05
N LEU A 470 -22.94 5.19 7.08
CA LEU A 470 -23.68 5.66 5.89
C LEU A 470 -22.76 6.14 4.76
N HIS A 471 -21.53 6.58 5.05
CA HIS A 471 -20.58 6.98 4.02
C HIS A 471 -20.12 5.80 3.14
N THR A 472 -20.16 4.57 3.66
CA THR A 472 -19.80 3.35 2.92
C THR A 472 -20.82 3.00 1.85
N LEU A 473 -22.06 3.48 1.99
CA LEU A 473 -23.16 3.16 1.10
C LEU A 473 -22.92 3.67 -0.32
N ARG A 474 -23.21 2.86 -1.32
CA ARG A 474 -22.99 3.16 -2.73
C ARG A 474 -23.83 4.35 -3.20
N PRO A 475 -23.26 5.37 -3.86
CA PRO A 475 -24.03 6.46 -4.43
C PRO A 475 -25.05 6.01 -5.48
N GLY A 476 -26.25 6.58 -5.44
CA GLY A 476 -27.31 6.38 -6.44
C GLY A 476 -28.14 5.10 -6.30
N SER A 477 -27.62 4.04 -5.69
CA SER A 477 -28.34 2.76 -5.56
C SER A 477 -28.28 2.09 -4.19
N GLY A 478 -27.36 2.50 -3.31
CA GLY A 478 -27.15 1.82 -2.03
C GLY A 478 -28.33 1.97 -1.07
N ARG A 479 -28.65 0.89 -0.34
CA ARG A 479 -29.76 0.85 0.64
C ARG A 479 -29.35 0.36 2.01
N VAL A 480 -29.99 0.88 3.05
CA VAL A 480 -29.91 0.35 4.42
C VAL A 480 -31.17 -0.43 4.74
N ILE A 481 -30.99 -1.67 5.16
CA ILE A 481 -32.05 -2.60 5.55
C ILE A 481 -32.06 -2.68 7.07
N GLY A 482 -33.14 -2.16 7.67
CA GLY A 482 -33.35 -2.10 9.11
C GLY A 482 -34.24 -3.22 9.65
N PRO A 483 -34.73 -3.06 10.89
CA PRO A 483 -35.60 -4.02 11.55
C PRO A 483 -36.79 -4.45 10.68
N GLY A 484 -37.11 -5.74 10.70
CA GLY A 484 -38.21 -6.31 9.93
C GLY A 484 -37.98 -6.37 8.41
N ALA A 485 -36.73 -6.27 7.95
CA ALA A 485 -36.34 -6.20 6.54
C ALA A 485 -36.93 -4.97 5.81
N SER A 486 -37.02 -3.83 6.50
CA SER A 486 -37.52 -2.58 5.95
C SER A 486 -36.37 -1.75 5.36
N VAL A 487 -36.60 -1.05 4.24
CA VAL A 487 -35.65 -0.06 3.73
C VAL A 487 -35.78 1.20 4.58
N ILE A 488 -34.78 1.48 5.41
CA ILE A 488 -34.79 2.63 6.32
C ILE A 488 -34.03 3.83 5.76
N HIS A 489 -33.13 3.60 4.79
CA HIS A 489 -32.42 4.65 4.09
C HIS A 489 -32.04 4.20 2.67
N ALA A 490 -32.07 5.12 1.72
CA ALA A 490 -31.59 4.90 0.35
C ALA A 490 -30.74 6.10 -0.06
N ARG A 491 -29.54 5.83 -0.58
CA ARG A 491 -28.59 6.88 -0.95
C ARG A 491 -28.88 7.41 -2.35
N GLY A 492 -29.10 8.72 -2.44
CA GLY A 492 -29.20 9.41 -3.73
C GLY A 492 -27.87 9.46 -4.50
N PRO A 493 -27.87 9.97 -5.74
CA PRO A 493 -26.65 10.24 -6.49
C PRO A 493 -25.69 11.16 -5.72
N LEU A 494 -24.40 11.07 -6.02
CA LEU A 494 -23.39 11.91 -5.41
C LEU A 494 -23.40 13.30 -6.07
N GLU A 495 -23.85 14.32 -5.35
CA GLU A 495 -23.92 15.69 -5.86
C GLU A 495 -22.52 16.22 -6.25
N GLY A 496 -22.39 16.73 -7.47
CA GLY A 496 -21.11 17.21 -8.02
C GLY A 496 -20.26 16.14 -8.71
N ALA A 497 -20.66 14.86 -8.67
CA ALA A 497 -20.05 13.82 -9.51
C ALA A 497 -20.62 13.85 -10.93
N SER A 498 -19.83 13.45 -11.93
CA SER A 498 -20.29 13.34 -13.32
C SER A 498 -19.83 12.05 -14.00
N ASP A 499 -20.62 11.60 -14.98
CA ASP A 499 -20.22 10.56 -15.92
C ASP A 499 -19.18 11.09 -16.94
N TYR A 500 -18.45 10.17 -17.57
CA TYR A 500 -17.52 10.45 -18.67
C TYR A 500 -17.75 9.49 -19.83
N PHE A 501 -18.01 10.03 -21.03
CA PHE A 501 -18.43 9.24 -22.19
C PHE A 501 -17.29 8.88 -23.15
N ALA A 502 -16.02 9.11 -22.77
CA ALA A 502 -14.84 8.91 -23.62
C ALA A 502 -14.87 9.73 -24.93
N ASP A 503 -15.43 10.93 -24.86
CA ASP A 503 -15.63 11.88 -25.96
C ASP A 503 -14.54 12.97 -26.03
N TRP A 504 -13.53 12.87 -25.16
CA TRP A 504 -12.45 13.84 -25.03
C TRP A 504 -12.94 15.26 -24.70
N GLN A 505 -14.06 15.37 -23.97
CA GLN A 505 -14.52 16.63 -23.38
C GLN A 505 -14.05 16.78 -21.93
N PRO A 506 -13.99 18.01 -21.39
CA PRO A 506 -13.73 18.24 -19.97
C PRO A 506 -14.72 17.48 -19.09
N SER A 507 -14.25 16.96 -17.95
CA SER A 507 -15.11 16.35 -16.95
C SER A 507 -15.76 17.45 -16.11
N GLN A 508 -17.04 17.28 -15.78
CA GLN A 508 -17.76 18.20 -14.89
C GLN A 508 -17.67 17.77 -13.42
N ASP A 509 -16.85 16.76 -13.11
CA ASP A 509 -16.72 16.22 -11.77
C ASP A 509 -16.00 17.20 -10.85
N ALA A 510 -16.74 17.75 -9.88
CA ALA A 510 -16.25 18.75 -8.95
C ALA A 510 -15.52 18.11 -7.74
N LEU A 511 -15.76 16.82 -7.47
CA LEU A 511 -15.38 16.16 -6.23
C LEU A 511 -13.96 15.60 -6.27
N VAL A 512 -13.44 15.30 -7.46
CA VAL A 512 -12.03 14.89 -7.62
C VAL A 512 -11.13 16.09 -7.38
N ARG A 513 -10.50 16.14 -6.21
CA ARG A 513 -9.58 17.22 -5.80
C ARG A 513 -8.48 16.71 -4.88
N ALA A 514 -7.30 17.30 -5.00
CA ALA A 514 -6.18 16.97 -4.12
C ALA A 514 -6.45 17.40 -2.65
N PRO A 515 -5.83 16.73 -1.67
CA PRO A 515 -5.07 15.48 -1.84
C PRO A 515 -5.96 14.26 -2.15
N LEU A 516 -5.40 13.25 -2.81
CA LEU A 516 -6.10 12.01 -3.20
C LEU A 516 -5.47 10.77 -2.54
N GLY A 517 -6.28 9.85 -2.02
CA GLY A 517 -5.84 8.58 -1.42
C GLY A 517 -6.50 7.36 -2.07
N VAL A 518 -5.85 6.21 -2.02
CA VAL A 518 -6.32 4.92 -2.55
C VAL A 518 -7.63 4.51 -1.88
N LEU A 519 -8.64 4.28 -2.74
CA LEU A 519 -9.95 3.78 -2.38
C LEU A 519 -9.98 2.24 -2.48
N TRP A 520 -9.50 1.71 -3.60
CA TRP A 520 -9.36 0.28 -3.85
C TRP A 520 -8.25 0.00 -4.85
N PHE A 521 -7.76 -1.24 -4.88
CA PHE A 521 -6.89 -1.74 -5.95
C PHE A 521 -7.08 -3.24 -6.23
N ASP A 522 -6.92 -3.63 -7.49
CA ASP A 522 -7.05 -5.03 -7.95
C ASP A 522 -6.32 -5.23 -9.30
N ASP A 523 -5.75 -6.41 -9.56
CA ASP A 523 -5.11 -6.77 -10.83
C ASP A 523 -6.07 -7.43 -11.84
N ALA A 524 -7.31 -7.72 -11.44
CA ALA A 524 -8.34 -8.29 -12.30
C ALA A 524 -8.74 -7.40 -13.50
N LEU A 525 -8.52 -6.09 -13.42
CA LEU A 525 -8.87 -5.12 -14.48
C LEU A 525 -7.71 -4.85 -15.45
N SER A 526 -7.06 -5.91 -15.99
CA SER A 526 -5.79 -5.82 -16.73
C SER A 526 -5.86 -5.38 -18.19
N HIS A 527 -7.02 -4.98 -18.69
CA HIS A 527 -7.39 -5.02 -20.10
C HIS A 527 -7.27 -3.69 -20.83
N PHE A 528 -6.15 -2.99 -20.67
CA PHE A 528 -6.01 -1.67 -21.28
C PHE A 528 -4.59 -1.32 -21.68
N LYS A 529 -4.12 -1.74 -22.85
CA LYS A 529 -2.90 -1.17 -23.45
C LYS A 529 -3.29 -0.44 -24.73
N ARG A 530 -2.94 0.85 -24.87
CA ARG A 530 -3.24 1.69 -26.05
C ARG A 530 -4.70 1.62 -26.55
N SER A 531 -5.66 1.29 -25.70
CA SER A 531 -7.08 1.14 -26.00
C SER A 531 -7.81 2.49 -26.02
N PRO A 532 -9.09 2.55 -26.48
CA PRO A 532 -9.91 3.76 -26.36
C PRO A 532 -10.08 4.13 -24.89
N GLN A 533 -10.24 5.43 -24.57
CA GLN A 533 -10.46 5.86 -23.18
C GLN A 533 -11.61 5.11 -22.50
N PRO A 534 -11.48 4.79 -21.20
CA PRO A 534 -12.57 4.15 -20.47
C PRO A 534 -13.77 5.10 -20.41
N LYS A 535 -14.96 4.54 -20.56
CA LYS A 535 -16.21 5.26 -20.25
C LYS A 535 -16.53 5.02 -18.78
N ILE A 536 -17.02 6.04 -18.09
CA ILE A 536 -17.47 5.96 -16.70
C ILE A 536 -18.93 6.41 -16.68
N ILE A 537 -19.87 5.48 -16.51
CA ILE A 537 -21.30 5.76 -16.62
C ILE A 537 -22.05 5.08 -15.48
N GLY A 538 -22.76 5.85 -14.66
CA GLY A 538 -23.61 5.31 -13.59
C GLY A 538 -22.85 4.47 -12.56
N GLY A 539 -21.61 4.83 -12.26
CA GLY A 539 -20.74 4.08 -11.34
C GLY A 539 -20.11 2.82 -11.96
N VAL A 540 -20.15 2.66 -13.29
CA VAL A 540 -19.54 1.54 -14.01
C VAL A 540 -18.47 2.04 -14.97
N MET A 541 -17.28 1.47 -14.91
CA MET A 541 -16.21 1.63 -15.88
C MET A 541 -16.36 0.60 -17.00
N ILE A 542 -16.36 1.07 -18.23
CA ILE A 542 -16.48 0.27 -19.45
C ILE A 542 -15.17 0.41 -20.25
N THR A 543 -14.48 -0.71 -20.44
CA THR A 543 -13.18 -0.78 -21.11
C THR A 543 -13.19 -1.86 -22.18
N SER A 544 -12.53 -1.65 -23.32
CA SER A 544 -12.31 -2.66 -24.34
C SER A 544 -10.82 -2.78 -24.61
N ASP A 545 -10.23 -3.96 -24.45
CA ASP A 545 -8.83 -4.16 -24.83
C ASP A 545 -8.68 -4.29 -26.34
N LYS A 546 -7.43 -4.22 -26.81
CA LYS A 546 -7.04 -4.58 -28.16
C LYS A 546 -6.53 -6.02 -28.21
N ASP A 547 -6.77 -6.73 -29.31
CA ASP A 547 -6.19 -8.06 -29.51
C ASP A 547 -4.73 -7.98 -29.97
N TRP A 548 -3.82 -7.82 -29.01
CA TRP A 548 -2.37 -7.68 -29.24
C TRP A 548 -1.69 -8.99 -29.66
N LEU A 549 -2.31 -10.14 -29.36
CA LEU A 549 -1.68 -11.45 -29.51
C LEU A 549 -2.00 -12.11 -30.85
N ASP A 550 -2.95 -11.56 -31.61
CA ASP A 550 -3.27 -11.98 -32.97
C ASP A 550 -1.99 -12.11 -33.82
N ALA A 551 -1.77 -13.32 -34.33
CA ALA A 551 -0.57 -13.68 -35.07
C ALA A 551 -0.46 -12.92 -36.41
N SER A 552 -1.58 -12.47 -36.98
CA SER A 552 -1.61 -11.65 -38.20
C SER A 552 -0.96 -10.27 -37.98
N ASN A 553 -0.87 -9.82 -36.73
CA ASN A 553 -0.43 -8.48 -36.35
C ASN A 553 1.08 -8.36 -36.05
N ARG A 554 1.90 -9.34 -36.45
CA ARG A 554 3.31 -9.46 -36.04
C ARG A 554 4.35 -8.78 -36.95
N LYS A 555 3.94 -7.94 -37.91
CA LYS A 555 4.86 -7.25 -38.85
C LYS A 555 4.53 -5.75 -39.01
N GLY A 556 5.15 -4.86 -38.23
CA GLY A 556 5.14 -3.39 -38.45
C GLY A 556 4.34 -2.54 -37.46
N LYS A 557 4.04 -1.27 -37.80
CA LYS A 557 3.03 -0.45 -37.10
C LYS A 557 1.69 -1.14 -37.32
N VAL A 558 1.22 -1.91 -36.33
CA VAL A 558 0.03 -2.71 -36.52
C VAL A 558 -1.16 -2.08 -35.80
N ASP A 559 -2.23 -1.92 -36.54
CA ASP A 559 -3.55 -1.55 -36.06
C ASP A 559 -4.25 -2.82 -35.53
N TYR A 560 -5.07 -2.72 -34.49
CA TYR A 560 -5.59 -3.88 -33.75
C TYR A 560 -7.11 -3.88 -33.68
N ARG A 561 -7.73 -5.06 -33.64
CA ARG A 561 -9.16 -5.19 -33.33
C ARG A 561 -9.41 -4.99 -31.84
N LEU A 562 -10.61 -4.51 -31.50
CA LEU A 562 -11.05 -4.46 -30.12
C LEU A 562 -11.64 -5.80 -29.68
N GLN A 563 -11.46 -6.12 -28.41
CA GLN A 563 -12.15 -7.21 -27.74
C GLN A 563 -13.47 -6.73 -27.15
N ALA A 564 -14.30 -7.68 -26.74
CA ALA A 564 -15.55 -7.42 -26.06
C ALA A 564 -15.33 -6.52 -24.83
N PRO A 565 -16.25 -5.58 -24.54
CA PRO A 565 -16.09 -4.68 -23.40
C PRO A 565 -16.20 -5.44 -22.08
N VAL A 566 -15.30 -5.09 -21.17
CA VAL A 566 -15.32 -5.45 -19.76
C VAL A 566 -16.00 -4.33 -18.99
N PHE A 567 -16.91 -4.73 -18.10
CA PHE A 567 -17.66 -3.84 -17.22
C PHE A 567 -17.15 -4.03 -15.80
N SER A 568 -16.87 -2.93 -15.12
CA SER A 568 -16.30 -2.98 -13.79
C SER A 568 -16.86 -1.89 -12.90
N ASP A 569 -16.98 -2.21 -11.62
CA ASP A 569 -17.49 -1.29 -10.65
C ASP A 569 -16.42 -0.27 -10.23
N ILE A 570 -16.73 1.03 -10.33
CA ILE A 570 -15.71 2.06 -10.06
C ILE A 570 -15.39 2.24 -8.59
N TYR A 571 -16.26 1.81 -7.67
CA TYR A 571 -16.07 2.01 -6.23
C TYR A 571 -15.44 0.80 -5.54
N THR A 572 -15.43 -0.36 -6.18
CA THR A 572 -14.89 -1.61 -5.63
C THR A 572 -13.87 -2.31 -6.50
N GLY A 573 -13.72 -1.90 -7.77
CA GLY A 573 -12.84 -2.54 -8.75
C GLY A 573 -13.32 -3.90 -9.25
N ARG A 574 -14.48 -4.37 -8.79
CA ARG A 574 -15.01 -5.69 -9.14
C ARG A 574 -15.44 -5.73 -10.61
N VAL A 575 -15.00 -6.75 -11.34
CA VAL A 575 -15.51 -7.04 -12.68
C VAL A 575 -16.95 -7.54 -12.56
N LEU A 576 -17.86 -6.91 -13.30
CA LEU A 576 -19.27 -7.27 -13.32
C LEU A 576 -19.50 -8.53 -14.17
N ASP A 577 -20.31 -9.44 -13.67
CA ASP A 577 -20.70 -10.65 -14.42
C ASP A 577 -21.82 -10.37 -15.43
N GLU A 578 -22.19 -11.38 -16.23
CA GLU A 578 -23.16 -11.25 -17.33
C GLU A 578 -24.58 -10.87 -16.88
N TYR A 579 -24.93 -11.13 -15.61
CA TYR A 579 -26.24 -10.81 -15.04
C TYR A 579 -26.27 -9.38 -14.47
N GLU A 580 -25.10 -8.77 -14.33
CA GLU A 580 -24.95 -7.42 -13.84
C GLU A 580 -24.99 -6.39 -14.97
N ALA A 581 -25.84 -5.39 -14.76
CA ALA A 581 -26.03 -4.27 -15.66
C ALA A 581 -26.44 -4.64 -17.10
N PRO A 582 -27.42 -5.55 -17.33
CA PRO A 582 -27.84 -5.95 -18.67
C PRO A 582 -28.31 -4.77 -19.52
N GLU A 583 -28.94 -3.77 -18.91
CA GLU A 583 -29.33 -2.53 -19.60
C GLU A 583 -28.12 -1.70 -20.04
N LEU A 584 -27.09 -1.55 -19.17
CA LEU A 584 -25.84 -0.86 -19.55
C LEU A 584 -25.09 -1.64 -20.62
N ARG A 585 -25.07 -2.98 -20.54
CA ARG A 585 -24.47 -3.84 -21.57
C ARG A 585 -25.20 -3.69 -22.90
N ALA A 586 -26.53 -3.69 -22.90
CA ALA A 586 -27.33 -3.49 -24.11
C ALA A 586 -27.11 -2.09 -24.73
N LYS A 587 -26.96 -1.06 -23.90
CA LYS A 587 -26.82 0.33 -24.35
C LYS A 587 -25.38 0.72 -24.72
N HIS A 588 -24.39 0.21 -24.00
CA HIS A 588 -22.99 0.66 -24.06
C HIS A 588 -21.98 -0.46 -24.33
N GLY A 589 -22.43 -1.72 -24.40
CA GLY A 589 -21.59 -2.90 -24.67
C GLY A 589 -21.36 -3.21 -26.14
N THR A 590 -21.97 -2.46 -27.06
CA THR A 590 -21.70 -2.62 -28.49
C THR A 590 -20.39 -1.93 -28.84
N VAL A 591 -19.39 -2.71 -29.25
CA VAL A 591 -18.14 -2.25 -29.82
C VAL A 591 -17.92 -2.93 -31.17
N ASP A 592 -17.36 -2.21 -32.14
CA ASP A 592 -16.98 -2.80 -33.42
C ASP A 592 -15.68 -3.61 -33.24
N MET A 593 -15.82 -4.93 -33.20
CA MET A 593 -14.71 -5.88 -33.04
C MET A 593 -14.10 -6.30 -34.39
N GLU A 594 -14.75 -5.97 -35.51
CA GLU A 594 -14.30 -6.39 -36.84
C GLU A 594 -13.35 -5.38 -37.46
N SER A 595 -13.61 -4.07 -37.26
CA SER A 595 -12.76 -3.03 -37.81
C SER A 595 -11.41 -2.94 -37.11
N ILE A 596 -10.41 -2.69 -37.93
CA ILE A 596 -9.04 -2.48 -37.52
C ILE A 596 -8.95 -1.05 -36.92
N GLN A 597 -8.59 -0.96 -35.64
CA GLN A 597 -8.46 0.30 -34.91
C GLN A 597 -7.03 0.82 -34.94
N PRO A 598 -6.82 2.15 -34.95
CA PRO A 598 -5.48 2.72 -35.02
C PRO A 598 -4.59 2.20 -33.90
N ALA A 599 -3.31 1.96 -34.19
CA ALA A 599 -2.32 1.45 -33.25
C ALA A 599 -2.25 2.25 -31.93
N GLN A 600 -2.63 3.54 -31.95
CA GLN A 600 -2.69 4.42 -30.79
C GLN A 600 -3.99 5.26 -30.79
N TYR A 601 -4.69 5.30 -29.65
CA TYR A 601 -5.74 6.29 -29.41
C TYR A 601 -5.15 7.56 -28.80
N ARG A 602 -5.66 8.71 -29.22
CA ARG A 602 -5.19 10.03 -28.78
C ARG A 602 -6.32 11.06 -28.82
N PRO A 603 -6.21 12.17 -28.09
CA PRO A 603 -7.12 13.30 -28.26
C PRO A 603 -7.17 13.72 -29.74
N PRO A 604 -8.35 14.11 -30.28
CA PRO A 604 -8.46 14.59 -31.66
C PRO A 604 -7.51 15.75 -32.01
N THR A 605 -7.05 16.49 -31.00
CA THR A 605 -6.11 17.60 -31.12
C THR A 605 -4.65 17.16 -31.28
N GLN A 606 -4.29 15.93 -30.93
CA GLN A 606 -2.93 15.40 -31.03
C GLN A 606 -2.68 14.80 -32.42
N LYS A 607 -1.69 15.33 -33.14
CA LYS A 607 -1.35 14.90 -34.51
C LYS A 607 -0.18 13.91 -34.58
N ASP A 608 0.74 13.91 -33.62
CA ASP A 608 1.96 13.09 -33.62
C ASP A 608 1.86 11.82 -32.75
N ASP A 609 2.45 10.71 -33.22
CA ASP A 609 2.31 9.37 -32.63
C ASP A 609 3.25 9.09 -31.44
N TRP A 610 4.48 9.63 -31.41
CA TRP A 610 5.52 9.15 -30.47
C TRP A 610 6.18 10.23 -29.61
N LYS A 611 5.88 11.49 -29.90
CA LYS A 611 6.40 12.65 -29.20
C LYS A 611 5.30 13.72 -29.18
N PRO A 612 4.21 13.54 -28.41
CA PRO A 612 3.24 14.61 -28.24
C PRO A 612 3.97 15.87 -27.77
N GLY A 613 3.55 17.03 -28.26
CA GLY A 613 4.04 18.32 -27.78
C GLY A 613 3.87 18.44 -26.26
N ALA A 614 4.65 19.32 -25.64
CA ALA A 614 4.47 19.62 -24.22
C ALA A 614 3.01 20.08 -23.97
N PRO A 615 2.42 19.71 -22.82
CA PRO A 615 1.13 20.25 -22.40
C PRO A 615 1.08 21.78 -22.57
N GLN A 616 0.00 22.33 -23.12
CA GLN A 616 -0.22 23.78 -23.08
C GLN A 616 -0.77 24.14 -21.71
N PRO A 617 0.00 24.84 -20.86
CA PRO A 617 -0.34 24.90 -19.45
C PRO A 617 -1.41 25.93 -19.10
N GLY A 618 -1.69 26.87 -20.00
CA GLY A 618 -2.52 28.03 -19.73
C GLY A 618 -1.87 28.98 -18.72
N MET A 619 -2.65 29.94 -18.21
CA MET A 619 -2.21 30.90 -17.20
C MET A 619 -2.71 30.50 -15.81
N ARG A 620 -1.99 30.92 -14.76
CA ARG A 620 -2.39 30.84 -13.35
C ARG A 620 -2.07 32.16 -12.64
N ILE A 621 -2.69 32.37 -11.49
CA ILE A 621 -2.21 33.36 -10.53
C ILE A 621 -1.16 32.68 -9.65
N SER A 622 0.04 33.23 -9.63
CA SER A 622 1.17 32.73 -8.83
C SER A 622 0.81 32.73 -7.34
N PRO A 623 0.83 31.58 -6.64
CA PRO A 623 0.60 31.52 -5.20
C PRO A 623 1.65 32.31 -4.39
N LEU A 624 2.83 32.54 -4.97
CA LEU A 624 3.92 33.28 -4.33
C LEU A 624 3.77 34.79 -4.46
N THR A 625 3.42 35.28 -5.65
CA THR A 625 3.52 36.71 -5.99
C THR A 625 2.17 37.39 -6.23
N GLY A 626 1.08 36.64 -6.40
CA GLY A 626 -0.23 37.16 -6.78
C GLY A 626 -0.31 37.66 -8.23
N LEU A 627 0.76 37.52 -9.02
CA LEU A 627 0.81 37.94 -10.42
C LEU A 627 0.39 36.79 -11.35
N GLU A 628 -0.15 37.14 -12.51
CA GLU A 628 -0.45 36.18 -13.55
C GLU A 628 0.85 35.66 -14.18
N GLU A 629 0.98 34.34 -14.32
CA GLU A 629 2.11 33.67 -14.93
C GLU A 629 1.65 32.45 -15.73
N PRO A 630 2.45 32.00 -16.73
CA PRO A 630 2.22 30.71 -17.36
C PRO A 630 2.28 29.61 -16.30
N ARG A 631 1.28 28.73 -16.28
CA ARG A 631 1.32 27.54 -15.44
C ARG A 631 2.46 26.64 -15.89
N VAL A 632 2.97 25.81 -14.99
CA VAL A 632 3.99 24.82 -15.30
C VAL A 632 3.47 23.44 -14.93
N PHE A 633 3.64 22.49 -15.85
CA PHE A 633 3.43 21.07 -15.59
C PHE A 633 4.77 20.37 -15.75
N PRO A 634 5.58 20.26 -14.67
CA PRO A 634 6.84 19.51 -14.74
C PRO A 634 6.57 18.09 -15.26
N LYS A 635 6.94 17.85 -16.52
CA LYS A 635 6.75 16.59 -17.24
C LYS A 635 8.10 16.14 -17.76
N SER A 636 8.56 14.99 -17.29
CA SER A 636 9.83 14.42 -17.75
C SER A 636 9.67 13.66 -19.07
N TYR A 637 8.99 12.50 -19.05
CA TYR A 637 8.64 11.75 -20.26
C TYR A 637 7.39 10.88 -20.10
N GLY A 638 6.68 10.69 -21.21
CA GLY A 638 5.45 9.92 -21.28
C GLY A 638 4.84 9.94 -22.68
N CYS A 639 4.32 8.79 -23.12
CA CYS A 639 3.71 8.68 -24.45
C CYS A 639 2.32 9.32 -24.54
N ASP A 640 1.60 9.47 -23.43
CA ASP A 640 0.37 10.26 -23.44
C ASP A 640 0.71 11.76 -23.50
N GLY A 641 -0.03 12.52 -24.30
CA GLY A 641 0.10 13.98 -24.38
C GLY A 641 -0.45 14.70 -23.15
N GLY A 642 -1.09 13.96 -22.23
CA GLY A 642 -1.95 14.48 -21.17
C GLY A 642 -3.33 14.90 -21.68
N PHE A 643 -4.27 15.06 -20.76
CA PHE A 643 -5.63 15.51 -21.06
C PHE A 643 -6.14 16.49 -20.00
N ASP A 644 -6.77 17.56 -20.47
CA ASP A 644 -7.34 18.59 -19.61
C ASP A 644 -8.84 18.33 -19.39
N TYR A 645 -9.18 17.85 -18.19
CA TYR A 645 -10.56 17.65 -17.77
C TYR A 645 -11.23 18.91 -17.22
N GLY A 646 -10.65 20.10 -17.39
CA GLY A 646 -11.19 21.37 -16.89
C GLY A 646 -10.68 21.71 -15.49
N GLY A 647 -11.04 20.94 -14.46
CA GLY A 647 -10.52 21.15 -13.10
C GLY A 647 -9.23 20.38 -12.80
N ILE A 648 -9.07 19.21 -13.43
CA ILE A 648 -7.93 18.30 -13.26
C ILE A 648 -7.25 18.12 -14.61
N TYR A 649 -5.92 18.13 -14.62
CA TYR A 649 -5.12 17.73 -15.77
C TYR A 649 -4.43 16.41 -15.45
N THR A 650 -4.57 15.38 -16.29
CA THR A 650 -3.96 14.06 -16.04
C THR A 650 -3.00 13.70 -17.16
N PHE A 651 -1.89 13.04 -16.84
CA PHE A 651 -0.83 12.76 -17.80
C PHE A 651 0.19 11.76 -17.26
N ARG A 652 1.15 11.39 -18.10
CA ARG A 652 2.34 10.62 -17.73
C ARG A 652 3.54 11.52 -17.53
N SER A 653 4.15 11.43 -16.34
CA SER A 653 5.46 12.00 -16.02
C SER A 653 6.28 10.95 -15.32
N GLY A 654 6.94 10.07 -16.09
CA GLY A 654 7.52 8.84 -15.56
C GLY A 654 6.43 7.83 -15.17
N THR A 655 5.67 8.10 -14.12
CA THR A 655 4.50 7.32 -13.66
C THR A 655 3.19 7.98 -14.11
N ALA A 656 2.04 7.40 -13.73
CA ALA A 656 0.77 8.15 -13.79
C ALA A 656 0.88 9.39 -12.89
N ALA A 657 0.31 10.52 -13.34
CA ALA A 657 0.37 11.79 -12.63
C ALA A 657 -0.87 12.65 -12.92
N PHE A 658 -1.12 13.61 -12.05
CA PHE A 658 -2.16 14.61 -12.23
C PHE A 658 -1.76 15.97 -11.63
N TYR A 659 -2.49 16.99 -12.04
CA TYR A 659 -2.40 18.36 -11.53
C TYR A 659 -3.82 18.86 -11.24
N ASP A 660 -4.06 19.34 -10.02
CA ASP A 660 -5.31 19.98 -9.64
C ASP A 660 -5.22 21.49 -9.87
N LYS A 661 -5.93 21.98 -10.90
CA LYS A 661 -5.93 23.40 -11.27
C LYS A 661 -6.74 24.26 -10.29
N LYS A 662 -7.58 23.67 -9.44
CA LYS A 662 -8.37 24.41 -8.45
C LYS A 662 -7.48 24.97 -7.34
N ILE A 663 -6.36 24.31 -7.06
CA ILE A 663 -5.43 24.68 -5.98
C ILE A 663 -4.00 24.89 -6.50
N GLU A 664 -3.78 24.84 -7.80
CA GLU A 664 -2.45 24.89 -8.42
C GLU A 664 -1.45 23.92 -7.75
N SER A 665 -1.83 22.65 -7.68
CA SER A 665 -1.18 21.65 -6.82
C SER A 665 0.29 21.36 -7.11
N GLY A 666 0.79 21.74 -8.29
CA GLY A 666 1.99 21.10 -8.86
C GLY A 666 1.67 19.70 -9.41
N THR A 667 2.67 19.06 -10.03
CA THR A 667 2.55 17.69 -10.53
C THR A 667 2.61 16.68 -9.38
N ILE A 668 1.51 15.98 -9.13
CA ILE A 668 1.43 14.88 -8.16
C ILE A 668 1.62 13.56 -8.91
N HIS A 669 2.55 12.73 -8.42
CA HIS A 669 2.87 11.44 -9.04
C HIS A 669 2.12 10.31 -8.31
N ILE A 670 1.30 9.56 -9.04
CA ILE A 670 0.66 8.32 -8.59
C ILE A 670 1.68 7.20 -8.82
N SER A 671 2.73 7.19 -8.01
CA SER A 671 3.88 6.30 -8.20
C SER A 671 3.52 4.83 -7.98
N GLY A 672 4.13 3.94 -8.74
CA GLY A 672 3.82 2.51 -8.74
C GLY A 672 3.16 2.04 -10.05
N PRO A 673 1.98 2.55 -10.44
CA PRO A 673 1.36 2.26 -11.71
C PRO A 673 1.90 3.14 -12.85
N ARG A 674 1.63 2.69 -14.08
CA ARG A 674 1.96 3.38 -15.33
C ARG A 674 0.68 3.74 -16.06
N SER A 675 0.55 4.97 -16.56
CA SER A 675 -0.51 5.31 -17.53
C SER A 675 -0.14 4.81 -18.94
N GLY A 676 -1.17 4.59 -19.76
CA GLY A 676 -1.05 4.08 -21.13
C GLY A 676 -0.35 5.05 -22.09
N CYS A 677 -0.33 4.68 -23.37
CA CYS A 677 -0.04 5.65 -24.44
C CYS A 677 -1.25 6.56 -24.72
N THR A 678 -2.45 6.06 -24.44
CA THR A 678 -3.68 6.85 -24.35
C THR A 678 -3.80 7.34 -22.90
N ASN A 679 -4.15 8.61 -22.69
CA ASN A 679 -4.49 9.08 -21.35
C ASN A 679 -5.71 8.31 -20.85
N SER A 680 -5.64 7.84 -19.61
CA SER A 680 -6.62 6.92 -19.03
C SER A 680 -7.01 7.21 -17.60
N VAL A 681 -6.39 8.24 -17.04
CA VAL A 681 -6.60 8.64 -15.67
C VAL A 681 -7.78 9.59 -15.72
N VAL A 682 -8.96 9.08 -15.36
CA VAL A 682 -10.25 9.75 -15.63
C VAL A 682 -10.90 10.20 -14.32
N PRO A 683 -11.10 11.52 -14.10
CA PRO A 683 -11.88 12.04 -13.00
C PRO A 683 -13.39 11.95 -13.33
N ALA A 684 -14.10 11.00 -12.72
CA ALA A 684 -15.54 10.79 -12.93
C ALA A 684 -16.13 9.92 -11.82
N GLY A 685 -17.43 10.07 -11.55
CA GLY A 685 -18.12 9.35 -10.48
C GLY A 685 -17.63 9.73 -9.08
N GLY A 686 -17.10 10.95 -8.91
CA GLY A 686 -16.56 11.48 -7.66
C GLY A 686 -15.17 10.97 -7.27
N ILE A 687 -14.51 10.20 -8.14
CA ILE A 687 -13.21 9.56 -7.88
C ILE A 687 -12.27 9.69 -9.09
N LEU A 688 -10.96 9.55 -8.86
CA LEU A 688 -9.96 9.47 -9.93
C LEU A 688 -9.72 8.00 -10.30
N ASN A 689 -10.18 7.61 -11.48
CA ASN A 689 -10.09 6.24 -11.98
C ASN A 689 -8.75 6.01 -12.67
N VAL A 690 -8.02 4.95 -12.29
CA VAL A 690 -6.72 4.57 -12.85
C VAL A 690 -6.76 3.09 -13.25
N PRO A 691 -7.32 2.74 -14.43
CA PRO A 691 -7.31 1.35 -14.92
C PRO A 691 -5.87 0.81 -15.08
N TYR A 692 -5.71 -0.51 -15.22
CA TYR A 692 -4.40 -1.16 -15.31
C TYR A 692 -3.92 -1.31 -16.77
N TYR A 693 -2.62 -1.10 -17.02
CA TYR A 693 -2.08 -0.85 -18.38
C TYR A 693 -1.07 -1.85 -18.96
N TYR A 694 -0.98 -3.06 -18.41
CA TYR A 694 0.25 -3.87 -18.56
C TYR A 694 0.08 -5.19 -19.32
N GLU A 695 -1.07 -5.44 -19.94
CA GLU A 695 -1.25 -6.67 -20.73
C GLU A 695 -0.24 -6.72 -21.90
N GLY A 696 0.55 -7.79 -21.97
CA GLY A 696 1.57 -7.99 -23.00
C GLY A 696 2.81 -7.09 -22.98
N CYS A 697 3.10 -6.33 -21.90
CA CYS A 697 4.34 -5.53 -21.75
C CYS A 697 5.14 -5.93 -20.50
N THR A 698 6.43 -5.57 -20.46
CA THR A 698 7.19 -5.49 -19.20
C THR A 698 7.84 -4.15 -18.99
N CYS A 699 7.48 -3.49 -17.91
CA CYS A 699 8.24 -2.40 -17.32
C CYS A 699 8.38 -2.67 -15.84
N SER A 700 9.47 -2.22 -15.22
CA SER A 700 9.73 -2.53 -13.81
C SER A 700 8.84 -1.77 -12.82
N TYR A 701 7.85 -0.98 -13.28
CA TYR A 701 6.85 -0.32 -12.43
C TYR A 701 6.27 -1.32 -11.43
N PRO A 702 6.37 -1.04 -10.11
CA PRO A 702 6.21 -2.06 -9.10
C PRO A 702 4.74 -2.38 -8.80
N LEU A 703 3.75 -1.63 -9.29
CA LEU A 703 2.35 -1.93 -8.96
C LEU A 703 1.56 -2.21 -10.24
N PRO A 704 1.56 -3.46 -10.72
CA PRO A 704 0.83 -3.88 -11.89
C PRO A 704 -0.66 -4.12 -11.57
N VAL A 705 -1.40 -3.08 -11.20
CA VAL A 705 -2.82 -3.17 -10.81
C VAL A 705 -3.62 -1.96 -11.32
N ALA A 706 -4.94 -2.08 -11.30
CA ALA A 706 -5.86 -0.96 -11.40
C ALA A 706 -6.11 -0.42 -10.00
N LEU A 707 -6.45 0.86 -9.91
CA LEU A 707 -6.90 1.47 -8.67
C LEU A 707 -7.89 2.61 -8.95
N ALA A 708 -8.56 3.05 -7.89
CA ALA A 708 -9.19 4.36 -7.84
C ALA A 708 -8.72 5.14 -6.62
N LEU A 709 -8.75 6.47 -6.74
CA LEU A 709 -8.41 7.38 -5.66
C LEU A 709 -9.61 8.26 -5.30
N THR A 710 -9.81 8.52 -4.00
CA THR A 710 -10.83 9.42 -3.48
C THR A 710 -10.21 10.67 -2.86
N SER A 711 -10.97 11.77 -2.78
CA SER A 711 -10.51 13.00 -2.15
C SER A 711 -10.35 12.83 -0.63
N MET A 712 -9.23 13.30 -0.13
CA MET A 712 -8.84 13.24 1.27
C MET A 712 -8.91 14.62 1.94
N ASP A 713 -8.92 14.58 3.26
CA ASP A 713 -8.69 15.76 4.11
C ASP A 713 -7.30 16.37 3.83
N GLU A 714 -7.15 17.69 3.96
CA GLU A 714 -5.88 18.38 3.70
C GLU A 714 -4.75 18.01 4.66
N ARG A 715 -5.05 17.34 5.78
CA ARG A 715 -4.07 16.74 6.68
C ARG A 715 -3.37 15.52 6.07
N PHE A 716 -3.97 14.84 5.08
CA PHE A 716 -3.38 13.68 4.41
C PHE A 716 -2.08 14.05 3.69
N GLU A 717 -1.03 13.24 3.80
CA GLU A 717 0.27 13.51 3.16
C GLU A 717 0.22 13.28 1.66
N GLN A 718 0.59 14.30 0.88
CA GLN A 718 0.76 14.18 -0.56
C GLN A 718 1.66 15.29 -1.05
N TRP A 719 2.66 14.93 -1.83
CA TRP A 719 3.71 15.83 -2.31
C TRP A 719 3.64 16.00 -3.81
N ALA A 720 4.12 17.14 -4.28
CA ALA A 720 4.15 17.51 -5.67
C ALA A 720 5.49 18.12 -6.06
N THR A 721 5.75 18.17 -7.36
CA THR A 721 6.78 19.04 -7.95
C THR A 721 6.09 20.25 -8.57
N TRP A 722 6.42 21.47 -8.14
CA TRP A 722 5.71 22.65 -8.62
C TRP A 722 6.28 23.24 -9.92
N GLY A 723 7.60 23.18 -10.09
CA GLY A 723 8.34 23.73 -11.24
C GLY A 723 9.38 24.76 -10.85
N SER A 724 10.42 24.92 -11.67
CA SER A 724 11.52 25.84 -11.37
C SER A 724 11.18 27.29 -11.71
N GLN A 725 11.57 28.19 -10.81
CA GLN A 725 11.60 29.65 -11.02
C GLN A 725 12.89 30.16 -10.37
N SER A 726 13.57 31.12 -11.01
CA SER A 726 14.82 31.64 -10.47
C SER A 726 14.56 32.60 -9.31
N LYS A 727 15.48 32.64 -8.35
CA LYS A 727 15.43 33.59 -7.22
C LYS A 727 15.40 35.06 -7.66
N ASP A 728 16.02 35.39 -8.80
CA ASP A 728 16.03 36.74 -9.35
C ASP A 728 14.65 37.16 -9.88
N GLU A 729 13.86 36.22 -10.41
CA GLU A 729 12.47 36.47 -10.83
C GLU A 729 11.56 36.77 -9.63
N LEU A 730 11.83 36.16 -8.48
CA LEU A 730 11.03 36.27 -7.26
C LEU A 730 11.47 37.40 -6.32
N ARG A 731 12.70 37.90 -6.46
CA ARG A 731 13.28 38.89 -5.53
C ARG A 731 12.39 40.12 -5.38
N GLY A 732 11.91 40.36 -4.17
CA GLY A 732 11.08 41.51 -3.81
C GLY A 732 9.62 41.41 -4.25
N LYS A 733 9.16 40.25 -4.72
CA LYS A 733 7.81 40.03 -5.24
C LYS A 733 6.98 39.05 -4.42
N ILE A 734 7.60 38.27 -3.54
CA ILE A 734 6.90 37.24 -2.75
C ILE A 734 5.98 37.93 -1.73
N GLU A 735 4.69 37.66 -1.81
CA GLU A 735 3.66 38.11 -0.88
C GLU A 735 3.19 36.99 0.07
N ARG A 736 3.37 35.73 -0.32
CA ARG A 736 2.99 34.57 0.47
C ARG A 736 3.93 33.40 0.18
N ILE A 737 4.36 32.70 1.23
CA ILE A 737 5.18 31.49 1.08
C ILE A 737 5.15 30.65 2.37
N GLY A 738 5.18 29.34 2.22
CA GLY A 738 5.56 28.41 3.28
C GLY A 738 6.92 27.80 2.99
N ILE A 739 7.76 27.63 4.01
CA ILE A 739 8.99 26.84 3.93
C ILE A 739 8.81 25.64 4.85
N ASN A 740 8.79 24.44 4.27
CA ASN A 740 8.68 23.19 4.99
C ASN A 740 10.07 22.54 5.11
N LEU A 741 10.63 22.56 6.32
CA LEU A 741 12.01 22.16 6.54
C LEU A 741 12.10 20.62 6.56
N GLY A 742 12.94 20.05 5.70
CA GLY A 742 13.18 18.61 5.63
C GLY A 742 12.09 17.79 4.92
N ALA A 743 11.07 18.44 4.37
CA ALA A 743 10.01 17.79 3.61
C ALA A 743 10.53 17.15 2.31
N PRO A 744 9.82 16.14 1.77
CA PRO A 744 10.24 15.44 0.56
C PRO A 744 9.70 16.08 -0.73
N GLY A 745 8.98 17.21 -0.67
CA GLY A 745 8.54 17.95 -1.85
C GLY A 745 7.61 19.12 -1.55
N ASP A 746 7.18 19.80 -2.62
CA ASP A 746 6.33 20.98 -2.53
C ASP A 746 4.87 20.59 -2.27
N ARG A 747 4.10 21.54 -1.73
CA ARG A 747 2.66 21.38 -1.54
C ARG A 747 1.94 22.72 -1.47
N ASN A 748 0.80 22.83 -2.13
CA ASN A 748 -0.10 23.99 -1.97
C ASN A 748 -1.28 23.65 -1.04
N THR A 749 -1.62 24.57 -0.15
CA THR A 749 -2.83 24.49 0.69
C THR A 749 -4.04 25.03 -0.08
N ARG A 750 -5.27 24.66 0.31
CA ARG A 750 -6.47 25.16 -0.38
C ARG A 750 -6.72 26.66 -0.19
N ASP A 751 -6.17 27.26 0.86
CA ASP A 751 -6.20 28.71 1.06
C ASP A 751 -5.12 29.46 0.25
N GLY A 752 -4.22 28.73 -0.43
CA GLY A 752 -3.32 29.24 -1.46
C GLY A 752 -1.89 29.54 -0.99
N THR A 753 -1.42 28.96 0.12
CA THR A 753 0.00 29.01 0.49
C THR A 753 0.74 27.86 -0.18
N LEU A 754 1.67 28.21 -1.09
CA LEU A 754 2.64 27.27 -1.60
C LEU A 754 3.75 27.06 -0.58
N TRP A 755 3.83 25.84 -0.04
CA TRP A 755 4.88 25.36 0.83
C TRP A 755 5.96 24.69 -0.02
N LEU A 756 7.18 25.21 0.08
CA LEU A 756 8.36 24.68 -0.59
C LEU A 756 9.16 23.77 0.33
N ASP A 757 9.71 22.69 -0.20
CA ASP A 757 10.63 21.86 0.55
C ASP A 757 12.00 22.55 0.68
N HIS A 758 12.57 22.52 1.89
CA HIS A 758 13.90 23.08 2.13
C HIS A 758 14.76 22.21 3.06
N PRO A 759 15.98 21.81 2.66
CA PRO A 759 16.53 21.96 1.32
C PRO A 759 15.72 21.17 0.29
N ASN A 760 15.71 21.66 -0.95
CA ASN A 760 15.00 20.98 -2.03
C ASN A 760 15.58 19.59 -2.28
N VAL A 761 14.72 18.58 -2.14
CA VAL A 761 14.97 17.18 -2.48
C VAL A 761 13.82 16.57 -3.30
N GLY A 762 12.68 17.25 -3.39
CA GLY A 762 11.47 16.78 -4.04
C GLY A 762 11.41 16.99 -5.54
N GLY A 763 12.38 17.70 -6.13
CA GLY A 763 12.47 17.93 -7.58
C GLY A 763 12.29 19.40 -7.95
N PRO A 764 11.86 19.73 -9.18
CA PRO A 764 11.71 21.11 -9.62
C PRO A 764 10.78 21.92 -8.71
N SER A 765 11.36 22.92 -8.03
CA SER A 765 10.71 23.85 -7.10
C SER A 765 11.25 25.27 -7.35
N PRO A 766 10.51 26.34 -7.01
CA PRO A 766 11.03 27.71 -7.04
C PRO A 766 12.29 27.89 -6.17
N GLU A 767 13.28 28.60 -6.71
CA GLU A 767 14.50 28.92 -5.97
C GLU A 767 14.28 30.10 -5.01
N ILE A 768 14.45 29.86 -3.71
CA ILE A 768 14.34 30.88 -2.66
C ILE A 768 15.65 30.98 -1.89
N GLU A 769 16.01 32.21 -1.49
CA GLU A 769 17.17 32.47 -0.65
C GLU A 769 16.81 32.23 0.83
N VAL A 770 17.17 31.05 1.34
CA VAL A 770 17.04 30.67 2.75
C VAL A 770 18.43 30.37 3.33
N GLU A 771 18.86 31.17 4.30
CA GLU A 771 20.14 31.00 5.01
C GLU A 771 19.89 30.44 6.40
N ASN A 772 20.61 29.37 6.76
CA ASN A 772 20.52 28.71 8.06
C ASN A 772 21.79 28.94 8.88
N GLU A 773 21.66 29.00 10.21
CA GLU A 773 22.77 28.91 11.14
C GLU A 773 22.50 27.79 12.16
N PRO A 774 23.32 26.71 12.21
CA PRO A 774 24.46 26.41 11.33
C PRO A 774 24.01 26.20 9.87
N ALA A 775 24.95 26.32 8.91
CA ALA A 775 24.65 26.23 7.49
C ALA A 775 24.03 24.87 7.07
N LEU A 776 24.44 23.79 7.73
CA LEU A 776 23.95 22.43 7.52
C LEU A 776 23.38 21.89 8.83
N PRO A 777 22.15 22.27 9.20
CA PRO A 777 21.49 21.74 10.38
C PRO A 777 21.11 20.26 10.17
N GLU A 778 20.92 19.54 11.26
CA GLU A 778 20.46 18.15 11.22
C GLU A 778 18.98 18.12 10.81
N ILE A 779 18.65 17.36 9.76
CA ILE A 779 17.29 17.24 9.23
C ILE A 779 16.66 15.96 9.77
N PHE A 780 15.40 16.04 10.18
CA PHE A 780 14.56 14.87 10.41
C PHE A 780 13.34 14.89 9.50
N TYR A 781 12.84 13.69 9.21
CA TYR A 781 11.56 13.45 8.57
C TYR A 781 10.96 12.21 9.23
N ARG A 782 9.65 12.27 9.45
CA ARG A 782 8.75 11.14 9.68
C ARG A 782 7.59 11.31 8.71
N HIS A 783 6.88 10.24 8.41
CA HIS A 783 5.58 10.36 7.76
C HIS A 783 4.59 11.06 8.71
N SER A 784 3.76 11.96 8.21
CA SER A 784 2.81 12.76 9.00
C SER A 784 1.74 11.96 9.70
N ILE A 785 1.57 10.69 9.34
CA ILE A 785 0.74 9.75 10.10
C ILE A 785 1.20 9.60 11.56
N TRP A 786 2.49 9.84 11.84
CA TRP A 786 3.03 9.82 13.20
C TRP A 786 2.74 11.12 13.98
N VAL A 787 2.18 12.15 13.32
CA VAL A 787 1.83 13.41 13.99
C VAL A 787 0.47 13.27 14.65
N GLU A 788 0.48 13.10 15.97
CA GLU A 788 -0.72 12.91 16.77
C GLU A 788 -0.98 14.14 17.65
N GLY A 789 -2.17 14.73 17.49
CA GLY A 789 -2.62 15.85 18.30
C GLY A 789 -1.99 17.21 17.94
N GLY A 790 -2.51 18.25 18.60
CA GLY A 790 -1.99 19.61 18.51
C GLY A 790 -2.54 20.41 17.34
N GLU A 791 -2.04 21.64 17.17
CA GLU A 791 -2.48 22.60 16.17
C GLU A 791 -1.35 22.81 15.15
N GLY A 792 -1.64 22.54 13.88
CA GLY A 792 -0.66 22.63 12.79
C GLY A 792 -0.90 21.59 11.71
N TRP A 793 -0.47 21.86 10.48
CA TRP A 793 -0.49 20.88 9.40
C TRP A 793 0.40 19.68 9.73
N PRO A 794 -0.13 18.44 9.80
CA PRO A 794 0.67 17.24 10.10
C PRO A 794 1.87 17.08 9.19
N TRP A 795 1.70 17.26 7.88
CA TRP A 795 2.78 17.17 6.89
C TRP A 795 3.81 18.32 6.96
N VAL A 796 3.52 19.41 7.67
CA VAL A 796 4.56 20.41 8.03
C VAL A 796 5.29 19.97 9.29
N ALA A 797 4.55 19.53 10.31
CA ALA A 797 5.11 19.09 11.59
C ALA A 797 5.97 17.81 11.46
N ALA A 798 5.74 17.00 10.43
CA ALA A 798 6.38 15.70 10.27
C ALA A 798 7.89 15.77 9.93
N SER A 799 8.37 16.93 9.51
CA SER A 799 9.78 17.17 9.20
C SER A 799 10.29 18.43 9.89
N GLY A 800 11.61 18.58 9.94
CA GLY A 800 12.22 19.80 10.44
C GLY A 800 13.74 19.79 10.50
N MET A 801 14.28 20.87 11.06
CA MET A 801 15.71 21.03 11.33
C MET A 801 15.95 21.13 12.84
N LYS A 802 16.81 20.25 13.37
CA LYS A 802 17.31 20.31 14.74
C LYS A 802 18.52 21.24 14.84
N ASN A 803 18.73 21.81 16.02
CA ASN A 803 19.85 22.70 16.36
C ASN A 803 19.94 23.97 15.51
N LEU A 804 18.83 24.37 14.87
CA LEU A 804 18.71 25.60 14.11
C LEU A 804 18.71 26.80 15.07
N ARG A 805 19.67 27.71 14.94
CA ARG A 805 19.80 28.92 15.76
C ARG A 805 19.29 30.17 15.06
N ARG A 806 19.45 30.23 13.74
CA ARG A 806 18.95 31.33 12.92
C ARG A 806 18.47 30.81 11.56
N LEU A 807 17.39 31.40 11.06
CA LEU A 807 16.94 31.23 9.68
C LEU A 807 16.61 32.61 9.10
N THR A 808 17.16 32.90 7.93
CA THR A 808 16.87 34.14 7.19
C THR A 808 16.22 33.79 5.85
N LEU A 809 15.00 34.25 5.63
CA LEU A 809 14.26 34.13 4.37
C LEU A 809 14.32 35.46 3.62
N ARG A 810 14.77 35.45 2.36
CA ARG A 810 14.87 36.65 1.52
C ARG A 810 13.94 36.59 0.30
N GLY A 811 13.79 37.73 -0.37
CA GLY A 811 12.97 37.87 -1.58
C GLY A 811 11.53 38.32 -1.33
N LEU A 812 11.18 38.59 -0.08
CA LEU A 812 9.85 39.08 0.31
C LEU A 812 9.61 40.49 -0.21
N LYS A 813 8.38 40.78 -0.61
CA LYS A 813 7.95 42.14 -0.95
C LYS A 813 7.88 43.00 0.32
N PRO A 814 8.38 44.25 0.33
CA PRO A 814 8.26 45.10 1.51
C PRO A 814 6.81 45.25 2.00
N GLY A 815 6.59 45.14 3.30
CA GLY A 815 5.25 45.17 3.89
C GLY A 815 5.18 44.63 5.31
N SER A 816 3.95 44.46 5.78
CA SER A 816 3.62 43.84 7.06
C SER A 816 3.10 42.43 6.81
N TYR A 817 3.51 41.48 7.66
CA TYR A 817 3.25 40.06 7.47
C TYR A 817 2.74 39.39 8.73
N LEU A 818 1.84 38.44 8.55
CA LEU A 818 1.59 37.38 9.52
C LEU A 818 2.62 36.27 9.32
N VAL A 819 3.26 35.86 10.40
CA VAL A 819 4.25 34.78 10.43
C VAL A 819 3.72 33.65 11.31
N ARG A 820 3.65 32.42 10.77
CA ARG A 820 3.39 31.22 11.57
C ARG A 820 4.64 30.37 11.69
N LEU A 821 4.89 29.86 12.88
CA LEU A 821 6.02 28.98 13.19
C LEU A 821 5.49 27.66 13.70
N THR A 822 5.80 26.58 13.00
CA THR A 822 5.36 25.22 13.36
C THR A 822 6.51 24.42 13.93
N PHE A 823 6.25 23.70 15.02
CA PHE A 823 7.20 22.89 15.75
C PHE A 823 6.61 21.50 16.05
N ALA A 824 7.43 20.45 15.98
CA ALA A 824 7.13 19.14 16.54
C ALA A 824 8.43 18.39 16.87
N CYS A 825 8.50 17.80 18.06
CA CYS A 825 9.67 17.03 18.49
C CYS A 825 9.63 15.59 17.93
N PRO A 826 10.64 15.13 17.15
CA PRO A 826 10.65 13.78 16.59
C PRO A 826 11.05 12.68 17.59
N ASP A 827 11.50 13.07 18.78
CA ASP A 827 12.02 12.19 19.82
C ASP A 827 11.43 12.57 21.19
N GLY A 828 11.77 11.79 22.22
CA GLY A 828 11.29 12.00 23.59
C GLY A 828 11.97 13.16 24.35
N GLU A 829 12.91 13.87 23.74
CA GLU A 829 13.73 14.87 24.44
C GLU A 829 12.94 16.14 24.80
N ALA A 830 13.14 16.61 26.04
CA ALA A 830 12.60 17.88 26.50
C ALA A 830 13.28 19.04 25.77
N ARG A 831 12.47 19.93 25.19
CA ARG A 831 12.98 21.15 24.55
C ARG A 831 12.19 22.35 24.99
N VAL A 832 12.91 23.35 25.44
CA VAL A 832 12.37 24.67 25.77
C VAL A 832 13.21 25.72 25.07
N LEU A 833 12.58 26.62 24.34
CA LEU A 833 13.29 27.64 23.57
C LEU A 833 12.68 29.03 23.70
N ARG A 834 13.51 30.05 23.54
CA ARG A 834 13.09 31.42 23.24
C ARG A 834 13.06 31.60 21.72
N VAL A 835 12.03 32.29 21.23
CA VAL A 835 11.79 32.57 19.80
C VAL A 835 11.77 34.07 19.58
N SER A 836 12.58 34.54 18.62
CA SER A 836 12.60 35.94 18.19
C SER A 836 12.40 36.05 16.68
N VAL A 837 11.58 36.99 16.23
CA VAL A 837 11.33 37.28 14.81
C VAL A 837 11.64 38.76 14.57
N GLN A 838 12.50 39.06 13.60
CA GLN A 838 12.99 40.42 13.30
C GLN A 838 13.53 41.14 14.55
N GLY A 839 14.27 40.41 15.40
CA GLY A 839 14.83 40.93 16.66
C GLY A 839 13.81 41.16 17.78
N ARG A 840 12.51 40.90 17.56
CA ARG A 840 11.47 40.96 18.60
C ARG A 840 11.27 39.58 19.19
N ILE A 841 11.36 39.46 20.52
CA ILE A 841 11.00 38.23 21.22
C ILE A 841 9.48 38.02 21.09
N VAL A 842 9.10 36.91 20.46
CA VAL A 842 7.70 36.50 20.26
C VAL A 842 7.28 35.38 21.19
N SER A 843 8.25 34.66 21.78
CA SER A 843 8.04 33.71 22.86
C SER A 843 9.26 33.68 23.78
N GLU A 844 9.10 34.07 25.04
CA GLU A 844 10.19 34.03 26.04
C GLU A 844 10.53 32.61 26.48
N ARG A 845 9.52 31.73 26.51
CA ARG A 845 9.65 30.34 26.95
C ARG A 845 8.61 29.47 26.25
N LEU A 846 9.02 28.78 25.20
CA LEU A 846 8.21 27.83 24.44
C LEU A 846 8.63 26.41 24.75
N GLU A 847 7.76 25.64 25.42
CA GLU A 847 7.97 24.21 25.67
C GLU A 847 7.41 23.39 24.51
N LEU A 848 8.21 22.54 23.88
CA LEU A 848 7.74 21.76 22.74
C LEU A 848 7.05 20.47 23.17
N PRO A 849 5.86 20.14 22.61
CA PRO A 849 5.19 18.89 22.90
C PRO A 849 5.91 17.71 22.24
N ARG A 850 5.75 16.50 22.79
CA ARG A 850 6.52 15.31 22.41
C ARG A 850 5.77 14.00 22.69
N PRO A 851 6.07 12.94 21.92
CA PRO A 851 6.69 12.99 20.58
C PRO A 851 5.65 13.39 19.52
N MET A 852 6.11 13.98 18.42
CA MET A 852 5.35 14.24 17.18
C MET A 852 3.97 14.89 17.38
N THR A 853 3.85 15.89 18.25
CA THR A 853 2.62 16.70 18.35
C THR A 853 2.85 18.05 17.69
N ALA A 854 1.94 18.48 16.82
CA ALA A 854 2.08 19.76 16.14
C ALA A 854 1.83 20.94 17.10
N ARG A 855 2.68 21.96 17.02
CA ARG A 855 2.46 23.24 17.71
C ARG A 855 2.78 24.39 16.77
N THR A 856 1.76 25.13 16.35
CA THR A 856 1.91 26.33 15.53
C THR A 856 1.69 27.60 16.36
N GLN A 857 2.64 28.54 16.33
CA GLN A 857 2.48 29.89 16.87
C GLN A 857 2.20 30.88 15.74
N THR A 858 1.20 31.75 15.90
CA THR A 858 0.86 32.79 14.92
C THR A 858 1.25 34.17 15.44
N HIS A 859 2.00 34.93 14.64
CA HIS A 859 2.52 36.25 15.00
C HIS A 859 2.16 37.28 13.91
N PRO A 860 1.18 38.18 14.15
CA PRO A 860 0.78 39.19 13.18
C PRO A 860 1.71 40.41 13.19
N ALA A 861 1.54 41.29 12.20
CA ALA A 861 2.16 42.61 12.12
C ALA A 861 3.70 42.62 12.21
N ILE A 862 4.36 41.67 11.54
CA ILE A 862 5.83 41.63 11.42
C ILE A 862 6.29 42.50 10.25
N PRO A 863 7.03 43.61 10.48
CA PRO A 863 7.47 44.49 9.41
C PRO A 863 8.70 43.93 8.68
N ILE A 864 8.65 43.94 7.36
CA ILE A 864 9.76 43.58 6.46
C ILE A 864 10.02 44.77 5.52
N ARG A 865 11.23 45.34 5.61
CA ARG A 865 11.61 46.57 4.87
C ARG A 865 12.57 46.32 3.71
N ASP A 866 13.57 45.47 3.94
CA ASP A 866 14.64 45.11 3.00
C ASP A 866 14.37 43.79 2.27
N GLY A 867 13.14 43.26 2.40
CA GLY A 867 12.72 41.99 1.81
C GLY A 867 13.29 40.75 2.51
N SER A 868 13.85 40.89 3.71
CA SER A 868 14.38 39.79 4.51
C SER A 868 13.62 39.62 5.84
N LEU A 869 13.31 38.36 6.19
CA LEU A 869 12.75 37.94 7.47
C LEU A 869 13.78 37.10 8.21
N THR A 870 14.15 37.52 9.42
CA THR A 870 15.08 36.77 10.28
C THR A 870 14.34 36.16 11.47
N LEU A 871 14.50 34.86 11.66
CA LEU A 871 14.06 34.09 12.83
C LEU A 871 15.30 33.67 13.63
N GLU A 872 15.24 33.83 14.95
CA GLU A 872 16.28 33.37 15.88
C GLU A 872 15.66 32.47 16.95
N LEU A 873 16.32 31.35 17.21
CA LEU A 873 15.94 30.35 18.19
C LEU A 873 17.08 30.18 19.20
N GLU A 874 16.76 30.30 20.48
CA GLU A 874 17.71 30.12 21.58
C GLU A 874 17.23 28.97 22.47
N ALA A 875 18.08 27.96 22.68
CA ALA A 875 17.76 26.86 23.58
C ALA A 875 17.85 27.33 25.04
N LEU A 876 16.77 27.16 25.78
CA LEU A 876 16.73 27.30 27.24
C LEU A 876 16.88 25.95 27.95
N GLU A 877 16.42 24.87 27.30
CA GLU A 877 16.57 23.48 27.72
C GLU A 877 16.64 22.58 26.48
N GLY A 878 17.55 21.59 26.47
CA GLY A 878 17.74 20.69 25.34
C GLY A 878 18.37 21.40 24.13
N GLY A 879 17.76 21.24 22.96
CA GLY A 879 18.17 21.88 21.71
C GLY A 879 17.04 22.69 21.05
N THR A 880 17.36 23.42 20.00
CA THR A 880 16.37 24.13 19.18
C THR A 880 15.86 23.26 18.04
N LEU A 881 14.66 23.57 17.54
CA LEU A 881 14.05 22.89 16.42
C LEU A 881 13.05 23.82 15.73
N LEU A 882 12.87 23.65 14.42
CA LEU A 882 11.75 24.22 13.66
C LEU A 882 11.31 23.24 12.57
N SER A 883 10.00 23.09 12.40
CA SER A 883 9.41 22.24 11.35
C SER A 883 9.08 23.05 10.10
N GLY A 884 8.47 24.23 10.26
CA GLY A 884 8.19 25.08 9.11
C GLY A 884 7.84 26.51 9.49
N ILE A 885 7.92 27.39 8.49
CA ILE A 885 7.57 28.82 8.60
C ILE A 885 6.61 29.21 7.48
N GLU A 886 5.47 29.79 7.85
CA GLU A 886 4.51 30.39 6.92
C GLU A 886 4.59 31.91 7.01
N VAL A 887 4.64 32.59 5.89
CA VAL A 887 4.70 34.05 5.81
C VAL A 887 3.63 34.53 4.86
N ILE A 888 2.68 35.33 5.35
CA ILE A 888 1.53 35.82 4.59
C ILE A 888 1.46 37.35 4.73
N ARG A 889 1.53 38.08 3.62
CA ARG A 889 1.40 39.53 3.62
C ARG A 889 0.00 39.92 4.09
N GLU A 890 -0.07 40.91 4.97
CA GLU A 890 -1.35 41.39 5.49
C GLU A 890 -2.24 41.91 4.35
N GLY A 891 -3.54 41.61 4.43
CA GLY A 891 -4.52 41.89 3.38
C GLY A 891 -4.84 40.71 2.47
N LEU A 892 -4.06 39.63 2.51
CA LEU A 892 -4.39 38.36 1.86
C LEU A 892 -5.29 37.50 2.77
N GLY A 893 -6.10 36.61 2.18
CA GLY A 893 -6.99 35.73 2.96
C GLY A 893 -6.22 34.68 3.77
N ILE A 894 -6.43 34.59 5.07
CA ILE A 894 -5.68 33.68 5.96
C ILE A 894 -6.53 32.45 6.27
N GLY A 895 -6.06 31.25 5.93
CA GLY A 895 -6.74 30.01 6.30
C GLY A 895 -6.53 29.65 7.77
N ASN A 896 -7.41 28.78 8.28
CA ASN A 896 -7.30 28.25 9.64
C ASN A 896 -6.19 27.20 9.72
N VAL A 897 -5.50 27.16 10.85
CA VAL A 897 -4.58 26.06 11.17
C VAL A 897 -5.42 24.87 11.65
N PRO A 898 -5.20 23.64 11.14
CA PRO A 898 -6.01 22.50 11.54
C PRO A 898 -5.69 22.06 12.97
N GLU A 899 -6.71 21.57 13.66
CA GLU A 899 -6.57 20.82 14.91
C GLU A 899 -6.49 19.32 14.60
N ASN A 900 -5.46 18.67 15.13
CA ASN A 900 -5.22 17.25 14.93
C ASN A 900 -5.82 16.48 16.10
N ALA A 901 -6.56 15.42 15.78
CA ALA A 901 -7.01 14.48 16.79
C ALA A 901 -5.81 13.70 17.34
N ARG A 902 -5.85 13.36 18.63
CA ARG A 902 -4.96 12.31 19.15
C ARG A 902 -5.51 10.97 18.68
N ALA A 903 -4.63 10.06 18.25
CA ALA A 903 -5.03 8.67 18.11
C ALA A 903 -5.53 8.17 19.49
N PRO A 904 -6.61 7.37 19.55
CA PRO A 904 -6.93 6.66 20.77
C PRO A 904 -5.70 5.83 21.17
N GLY A 905 -5.29 5.94 22.43
CA GLY A 905 -4.03 5.37 22.91
C GLY A 905 -3.89 3.90 22.49
N ARG A 906 -2.68 3.51 22.06
CA ARG A 906 -2.34 2.12 21.72
C ARG A 906 -2.71 1.23 22.91
N LEU A 907 -3.73 0.38 22.73
CA LEU A 907 -4.10 -0.68 23.69
C LEU A 907 -3.05 -1.79 23.68
#